data_AF-U7UPS2-F1
#
_entry.id   AF-U7UPS2-F1
#
_cell.length_a   1.000
_cell.length_b   1.000
_cell.length_c   1.000
_cell.angle_alpha   90.00
_cell.angle_beta   90.00
_cell.angle_gamma   90.00
#
_symmetry.space_group_name_H-M   'P 1'
#
loop_
_entity.id
_entity.type
_entity.pdbx_description
1 polymer ?
#
loop_
_entity_poly.entity_id
_entity_poly.type
_entity_poly.pdbx_seq_one_letter_code
_entity_poly.pdbx_strand_id
1 'polypeptide(L)'
;MDIKANKNTYFLLLFWAFVQIILNIFTFQAIFVRSLHVMFLIFFGGLYFKKLKFFTLPLTIFTFSYIFLNYNKIALRGGYLYKIDYIFAFFAIFLVLIVSFKINKTFTLLSLIFLSYLFWGRFISGPLAHNGFSLRRVLSHFVWGTEGIFGLGAGVSSSYIFLFMLFGSFLKFSGFIDFISDLSLCLVGKSYGSYAKVSVIASALMGMVNGSALANVATTGSLTIPLMKKQKYSSEYAAAVEAASSTGGQFAPPIMGAVAFVMAEFLNISYLRVVKAAVIPAFLYYLGIFTSVHYEAKKLNLKSSAFSYNFLDLLKERGHLLIPIFILIAGLFYFPLEFCVIISIFSLIGVCAFKKSTRMSFKNILDALVDGAVNSIAVGISCVLIGLIIGSVSLSGLGLNFGNMILNLNSHSLIFAWFLVAIMSLILGMGVPGVAAYVIVVSVAVPVLIKLGAQPIGAHLFCLIYACLSNITPPVAVSSYLASSIAESDMVKTSLIALKLAFSGFIFPFFFLINPKLIGLESPKFLEIIFLIVFSSIGVFAISLGLTGFFKKNLSKTKRFLFLVLGLLIMYPEKYTSIFSLIGLIFLLIGEMNFKVKNKFPIFFILMFFLTGCTSPKYRIDIPTASTTGALYPLGASLANVLNRDKDFRANIQASGGGIDNLNILYNRDANLSMAVNSIVSQSYEGKGIFKGRENKKLRIIASLYLNPNQILVRKDLKIKSLKDLKGSHFSVGNPGSTTELEAKAHFEALGMDINKDIFPERVSPSEAISLLKSKKISGVWIMAGAPSASVTEILLTANCEILNLDPDFIEKLNVNNKGYENYTIKKSVYNNNKDINTSASPMVIFTSSDMSEECAYKITKAFWENLEELKASNKVLKNVEIKNALRGIGKVPLHPGAKKYYLERGIK
;
A
#
# COMPACT_ATOMS: atom_id res chain seq x y z
N MET A 1 -18.99 21.25 14.41
CA MET A 1 -18.01 20.76 15.41
C MET A 1 -17.22 21.96 15.91
N ASP A 2 -17.43 22.38 17.16
CA ASP A 2 -16.90 23.62 17.74
C ASP A 2 -15.45 23.53 18.26
N ILE A 3 -14.63 22.64 17.70
CA ILE A 3 -13.17 22.65 17.97
C ILE A 3 -12.55 23.98 17.49
N LYS A 4 -13.14 24.58 16.47
CA LYS A 4 -12.78 25.92 15.96
C LYS A 4 -13.20 27.07 16.90
N ALA A 5 -14.15 26.85 17.80
CA ALA A 5 -14.71 27.92 18.63
C ALA A 5 -13.78 28.32 19.80
N ASN A 6 -12.88 27.44 20.22
CA ASN A 6 -11.90 27.74 21.27
C ASN A 6 -10.64 28.37 20.68
N LYS A 7 -10.37 29.63 21.06
CA LYS A 7 -9.21 30.41 20.62
C LYS A 7 -7.87 29.67 20.81
N ASN A 8 -7.68 28.96 21.92
CA ASN A 8 -6.45 28.22 22.18
C ASN A 8 -6.29 27.02 21.25
N THR A 9 -7.39 26.32 20.95
CA THR A 9 -7.37 25.19 20.03
C THR A 9 -7.13 25.62 18.59
N TYR A 10 -7.66 26.78 18.19
CA TYR A 10 -7.40 27.40 16.90
C TYR A 10 -5.89 27.66 16.69
N PHE A 11 -5.22 28.30 17.66
CA PHE A 11 -3.77 28.56 17.57
C PHE A 11 -2.93 27.27 17.56
N LEU A 12 -3.31 26.25 18.31
CA LEU A 12 -2.62 24.95 18.28
C LEU A 12 -2.76 24.25 16.93
N LEU A 13 -3.95 24.29 16.31
CA LEU A 13 -4.18 23.73 14.98
C LEU A 13 -3.37 24.47 13.91
N LEU A 14 -3.30 25.80 14.01
CA LEU A 14 -2.40 26.60 13.17
C LEU A 14 -0.95 26.17 13.35
N PHE A 15 -0.48 26.08 14.60
CA PHE A 15 0.88 25.66 14.91
C PHE A 15 1.20 24.28 14.31
N TRP A 16 0.29 23.31 14.46
CA TRP A 16 0.48 21.98 13.88
C TRP A 16 0.54 22.03 12.35
N ALA A 17 -0.32 22.83 11.70
CA ALA A 17 -0.26 23.02 10.25
C ALA A 17 1.11 23.58 9.80
N PHE A 18 1.62 24.61 10.48
CA PHE A 18 2.94 25.16 10.20
C PHE A 18 4.07 24.15 10.42
N VAL A 19 4.04 23.44 11.56
CA VAL A 19 5.03 22.39 11.86
C VAL A 19 5.04 21.32 10.78
N GLN A 20 3.87 20.83 10.34
CA GLN A 20 3.80 19.82 9.28
C GLN A 20 4.31 20.32 7.93
N ILE A 21 4.06 21.58 7.57
CA ILE A 21 4.65 22.18 6.37
C ILE A 21 6.18 22.18 6.48
N ILE A 22 6.74 22.62 7.61
CA ILE A 22 8.20 22.66 7.84
C ILE A 22 8.82 21.26 7.77
N LEU A 23 8.20 20.27 8.42
CA LEU A 23 8.69 18.89 8.43
C LEU A 23 8.73 18.24 7.04
N ASN A 24 7.93 18.75 6.10
CA ASN A 24 7.90 18.28 4.72
C ASN A 24 8.75 19.13 3.76
N ILE A 25 9.24 20.29 4.21
CA ILE A 25 10.21 21.11 3.45
C ILE A 25 11.64 20.63 3.71
N PHE A 26 11.96 20.30 4.96
CA PHE A 26 13.31 19.89 5.38
C PHE A 26 13.39 18.38 5.60
N THR A 27 14.59 17.82 5.43
CA THR A 27 14.82 16.39 5.61
C THR A 27 14.99 16.05 7.10
N PHE A 28 14.07 15.25 7.63
CA PHE A 28 14.14 14.67 8.97
C PHE A 28 14.06 13.14 8.91
N GLN A 29 14.44 12.46 9.99
CA GLN A 29 14.28 11.01 10.10
C GLN A 29 12.80 10.62 9.98
N ALA A 30 12.48 9.59 9.18
CA ALA A 30 11.08 9.22 8.93
C ALA A 30 10.30 8.91 10.21
N ILE A 31 10.91 8.18 11.15
CA ILE A 31 10.27 7.87 12.43
C ILE A 31 9.98 9.12 13.26
N PHE A 32 10.86 10.12 13.21
CA PHE A 32 10.69 11.39 13.92
C PHE A 32 9.42 12.07 13.41
N VAL A 33 9.30 12.24 12.09
CA VAL A 33 8.14 12.89 11.46
C VAL A 33 6.84 12.13 11.78
N ARG A 34 6.86 10.80 11.65
CA ARG A 34 5.69 9.94 11.92
C ARG A 34 5.27 10.01 13.38
N SER A 35 6.21 9.89 14.32
CA SER A 35 5.90 9.90 15.75
C SER A 35 5.26 11.21 16.19
N LEU A 36 5.77 12.33 15.71
CA LEU A 36 5.28 13.65 16.03
C LEU A 36 3.93 13.93 15.34
N HIS A 37 3.75 13.49 14.09
CA HIS A 37 2.46 13.52 13.41
C HIS A 37 1.39 12.74 14.18
N VAL A 38 1.67 11.49 14.55
CA VAL A 38 0.74 10.65 15.32
C VAL A 38 0.45 11.25 16.70
N MET A 39 1.46 11.81 17.38
CA MET A 39 1.25 12.52 18.64
C MET A 39 0.23 13.66 18.48
N PHE A 40 0.36 14.50 17.45
CA PHE A 40 -0.62 15.56 17.20
C PHE A 40 -2.01 15.02 16.86
N LEU A 41 -2.10 13.98 16.02
CA LEU A 41 -3.36 13.34 15.69
C LEU A 41 -4.09 12.85 16.94
N ILE A 42 -3.40 12.14 17.83
CA ILE A 42 -3.97 11.62 19.08
C ILE A 42 -4.27 12.75 20.06
N PHE A 43 -3.43 13.78 20.12
CA PHE A 43 -3.64 14.96 20.98
C PHE A 43 -4.92 15.72 20.59
N PHE A 44 -5.04 16.13 19.32
CA PHE A 44 -6.25 16.82 18.85
C PHE A 44 -7.46 15.89 18.84
N GLY A 45 -7.25 14.60 18.61
CA GLY A 45 -8.30 13.61 18.73
C GLY A 45 -8.81 13.46 20.18
N GLY A 46 -7.92 13.59 21.17
CA GLY A 46 -8.26 13.58 22.59
C GLY A 46 -9.13 14.78 23.01
N LEU A 47 -9.04 15.91 22.31
CA LEU A 47 -9.89 17.09 22.57
C LEU A 47 -11.38 16.83 22.31
N TYR A 48 -11.73 15.80 21.55
CA TYR A 48 -13.12 15.38 21.36
C TYR A 48 -13.77 14.81 22.63
N PHE A 49 -12.98 14.44 23.65
CA PHE A 49 -13.47 13.92 24.92
C PHE A 49 -13.72 15.02 25.95
N LYS A 50 -14.97 15.46 26.11
CA LYS A 50 -15.32 16.51 27.10
C LYS A 50 -14.90 16.18 28.54
N LYS A 51 -15.10 14.93 29.00
CA LYS A 51 -14.81 14.51 30.39
C LYS A 51 -13.39 13.95 30.60
N LEU A 52 -12.80 13.33 29.58
CA LEU A 52 -11.52 12.59 29.71
C LEU A 52 -10.29 13.37 29.21
N LYS A 53 -10.46 14.57 28.62
CA LYS A 53 -9.35 15.36 28.06
C LYS A 53 -8.19 15.60 29.04
N PHE A 54 -8.49 15.81 30.33
CA PHE A 54 -7.47 16.06 31.36
C PHE A 54 -6.57 14.85 31.63
N PHE A 55 -7.05 13.65 31.32
CA PHE A 55 -6.26 12.42 31.42
C PHE A 55 -5.59 12.08 30.08
N THR A 56 -6.33 12.18 28.96
CA THR A 56 -5.82 11.75 27.65
C THR A 56 -4.71 12.65 27.11
N LEU A 57 -4.75 13.96 27.35
CA LEU A 57 -3.75 14.90 26.80
C LEU A 57 -2.37 14.73 27.45
N PRO A 58 -2.22 14.75 28.79
CA PRO A 58 -0.91 14.53 29.41
C PRO A 58 -0.37 13.14 29.12
N LEU A 59 -1.23 12.11 29.14
CA LEU A 59 -0.81 10.74 28.83
C LEU A 59 -0.32 10.61 27.38
N THR A 60 -0.94 11.32 26.43
CA THR A 60 -0.47 11.36 25.04
C THR A 60 0.91 12.00 24.95
N ILE A 61 1.09 13.19 25.52
CA ILE A 61 2.38 13.89 25.48
C ILE A 61 3.45 13.02 26.13
N PHE A 62 3.20 12.47 27.32
CA PHE A 62 4.15 11.64 28.05
C PHE A 62 4.52 10.37 27.28
N THR A 63 3.52 9.67 26.72
CA THR A 63 3.72 8.41 26.01
C THR A 63 4.53 8.60 24.73
N PHE A 64 4.12 9.53 23.87
CA PHE A 64 4.79 9.76 22.60
C PHE A 64 6.16 10.45 22.79
N SER A 65 6.33 11.28 23.82
CA SER A 65 7.65 11.83 24.18
C SER A 65 8.62 10.75 24.63
N TYR A 66 8.17 9.78 25.43
CA TYR A 66 9.01 8.64 25.80
C TYR A 66 9.47 7.85 24.56
N ILE A 67 8.53 7.53 23.67
CA ILE A 67 8.82 6.79 22.43
C ILE A 67 9.85 7.55 21.60
N PHE A 68 9.61 8.85 21.41
CA PHE A 68 10.47 9.75 20.67
C PHE A 68 11.90 9.80 21.22
N LEU A 69 12.07 10.02 22.53
CA LEU A 69 13.39 10.17 23.16
C LEU A 69 14.17 8.86 23.25
N ASN A 70 13.49 7.71 23.26
CA ASN A 70 14.12 6.40 23.46
C ASN A 70 14.21 5.54 22.20
N TYR A 71 13.62 5.96 21.07
CA TYR A 71 13.65 5.20 19.82
C TYR A 71 15.08 4.80 19.41
N ASN A 72 15.99 5.78 19.32
CA ASN A 72 17.39 5.50 18.96
C ASN A 72 18.09 4.58 19.97
N LYS A 73 17.78 4.72 21.26
CA LYS A 73 18.33 3.85 22.31
C LYS A 73 17.80 2.41 22.21
N ILE A 74 16.56 2.21 21.76
CA ILE A 74 15.98 0.88 21.52
C ILE A 74 16.60 0.24 20.28
N ALA A 75 16.72 1.00 19.20
CA ALA A 75 17.37 0.53 17.97
C ALA A 75 18.81 0.07 18.24
N LEU A 76 19.58 0.85 19.01
CA LEU A 76 20.95 0.50 19.41
C LEU A 76 21.04 -0.73 20.34
N ARG A 77 19.93 -1.12 20.99
CA ARG A 77 19.81 -2.38 21.77
C ARG A 77 19.42 -3.58 20.89
N GLY A 78 19.42 -3.44 19.56
CA GLY A 78 18.98 -4.48 18.64
C GLY A 78 17.49 -4.79 18.77
N GLY A 79 16.67 -3.77 19.05
CA GLY A 79 15.22 -3.93 19.22
C GLY A 79 14.80 -4.63 20.52
N TYR A 80 15.72 -4.88 21.45
CA TYR A 80 15.37 -5.46 22.75
C TYR A 80 14.64 -4.45 23.63
N LEU A 81 13.47 -4.85 24.12
CA LEU A 81 12.56 -4.00 24.90
C LEU A 81 12.62 -4.36 26.39
N TYR A 82 12.80 -3.35 27.24
CA TYR A 82 12.64 -3.45 28.68
C TYR A 82 11.15 -3.39 29.07
N LYS A 83 10.83 -3.74 30.32
CA LYS A 83 9.45 -3.67 30.84
C LYS A 83 8.81 -2.30 30.61
N ILE A 84 9.57 -1.22 30.79
CA ILE A 84 9.10 0.15 30.58
C ILE A 84 8.76 0.42 29.10
N ASP A 85 9.53 -0.13 28.16
CA ASP A 85 9.28 0.01 26.72
C ASP A 85 7.93 -0.64 26.32
N TYR A 86 7.58 -1.77 26.95
CA TYR A 86 6.27 -2.42 26.77
C TYR A 86 5.12 -1.63 27.40
N ILE A 87 5.32 -1.02 28.56
CA ILE A 87 4.29 -0.21 29.23
C ILE A 87 3.91 0.99 28.35
N PHE A 88 4.89 1.69 27.81
CA PHE A 88 4.64 2.81 26.90
C PHE A 88 4.06 2.36 25.56
N ALA A 89 4.46 1.19 25.04
CA ALA A 89 3.82 0.62 23.86
C ALA A 89 2.34 0.30 24.10
N PHE A 90 2.01 -0.24 25.28
CA PHE A 90 0.62 -0.49 25.67
C PHE A 90 -0.20 0.80 25.71
N PHE A 91 0.31 1.85 26.39
CA PHE A 91 -0.37 3.14 26.44
C PHE A 91 -0.53 3.78 25.07
N ALA A 92 0.44 3.63 24.17
CA ALA A 92 0.35 4.16 22.81
C ALA A 92 -0.81 3.51 22.04
N ILE A 93 -0.90 2.18 22.02
CA ILE A 93 -2.00 1.46 21.36
C ILE A 93 -3.33 1.77 22.04
N PHE A 94 -3.36 1.79 23.37
CA PHE A 94 -4.57 2.10 24.14
C PHE A 94 -5.12 3.50 23.83
N LEU A 95 -4.26 4.52 23.80
CA LEU A 95 -4.63 5.89 23.41
C LEU A 95 -5.14 5.95 21.98
N VAL A 96 -4.45 5.29 21.04
CA VAL A 96 -4.88 5.21 19.63
C VAL A 96 -6.30 4.62 19.55
N LEU A 97 -6.57 3.51 20.23
CA LEU A 97 -7.87 2.85 20.22
C LEU A 97 -8.96 3.70 20.87
N ILE A 98 -8.71 4.30 22.03
CA ILE A 98 -9.71 5.16 22.70
C ILE A 98 -10.03 6.38 21.84
N VAL A 99 -9.01 7.12 21.42
CA VAL A 99 -9.20 8.35 20.66
C VAL A 99 -9.89 8.07 19.33
N SER A 100 -9.46 7.01 18.65
CA SER A 100 -10.08 6.60 17.41
C SER A 100 -11.51 6.10 17.58
N PHE A 101 -11.89 5.45 18.69
CA PHE A 101 -13.27 4.97 18.88
C PHE A 101 -14.28 6.12 18.81
N LYS A 102 -13.87 7.31 19.27
CA LYS A 102 -14.73 8.51 19.24
C LYS A 102 -14.79 9.18 17.87
N ILE A 103 -13.71 9.11 17.10
CA ILE A 103 -13.57 9.81 15.83
C ILE A 103 -14.03 8.93 14.67
N ASN A 104 -13.68 7.64 14.70
CA ASN A 104 -13.95 6.69 13.65
C ASN A 104 -14.23 5.28 14.19
N LYS A 105 -15.41 5.12 14.80
CA LYS A 105 -15.87 3.89 15.48
C LYS A 105 -15.74 2.64 14.60
N THR A 106 -16.04 2.75 13.30
CA THR A 106 -15.98 1.62 12.37
C THR A 106 -14.57 1.05 12.26
N PHE A 107 -13.55 1.90 12.05
CA PHE A 107 -12.17 1.41 11.99
C PHE A 107 -11.69 0.91 13.33
N THR A 108 -12.04 1.56 14.42
CA THR A 108 -11.60 1.08 15.72
C THR A 108 -12.15 -0.32 16.00
N LEU A 109 -13.42 -0.57 15.69
CA LEU A 109 -14.02 -1.89 15.83
C LEU A 109 -13.33 -2.91 14.91
N LEU A 110 -13.05 -2.54 13.66
CA LEU A 110 -12.34 -3.41 12.73
C LEU A 110 -10.91 -3.72 13.19
N SER A 111 -10.14 -2.70 13.61
CA SER A 111 -8.81 -2.86 14.19
C SER A 111 -8.86 -3.72 15.46
N LEU A 112 -9.89 -3.59 16.30
CA LEU A 112 -10.10 -4.45 17.46
C LEU A 112 -10.36 -5.90 17.05
N ILE A 113 -11.14 -6.16 15.99
CA ILE A 113 -11.35 -7.50 15.45
C ILE A 113 -10.01 -8.11 15.01
N PHE A 114 -9.24 -7.38 14.19
CA PHE A 114 -7.93 -7.84 13.72
C PHE A 114 -6.91 -8.04 14.86
N LEU A 115 -6.88 -7.14 15.85
CA LEU A 115 -6.06 -7.31 17.04
C LEU A 115 -6.50 -8.50 17.89
N SER A 116 -7.81 -8.71 18.06
CA SER A 116 -8.35 -9.83 18.83
C SER A 116 -8.05 -11.17 18.17
N TYR A 117 -8.07 -11.21 16.84
CA TYR A 117 -7.69 -12.36 16.04
C TYR A 117 -6.25 -12.79 16.34
N LEU A 118 -5.32 -11.85 16.61
CA LEU A 118 -3.96 -12.19 17.02
C LEU A 118 -3.88 -13.02 18.31
N PHE A 119 -4.85 -12.91 19.21
CA PHE A 119 -4.86 -13.71 20.44
C PHE A 119 -5.69 -14.99 20.28
N TRP A 120 -6.84 -14.89 19.61
CA TRP A 120 -7.82 -15.97 19.50
C TRP A 120 -7.68 -16.85 18.26
N GLY A 121 -6.75 -16.56 17.35
CA GLY A 121 -6.48 -17.41 16.19
C GLY A 121 -6.15 -18.87 16.52
N ARG A 122 -5.77 -19.16 17.77
CA ARG A 122 -5.59 -20.53 18.30
C ARG A 122 -6.87 -21.36 18.33
N PHE A 123 -8.02 -20.72 18.47
CA PHE A 123 -9.34 -21.34 18.58
C PHE A 123 -10.05 -21.48 17.24
N ILE A 124 -9.55 -20.82 16.19
CA ILE A 124 -10.08 -20.90 14.84
C ILE A 124 -9.61 -22.22 14.22
N SER A 125 -10.50 -22.93 13.53
CA SER A 125 -10.15 -24.13 12.76
C SER A 125 -9.92 -23.79 11.28
N GLY A 126 -9.23 -24.66 10.55
CA GLY A 126 -8.98 -24.46 9.12
C GLY A 126 -7.97 -23.39 8.79
N PRO A 127 -7.81 -23.00 7.51
CA PRO A 127 -6.65 -22.23 7.01
C PRO A 127 -6.41 -20.87 7.66
N LEU A 128 -7.37 -20.35 8.43
CA LEU A 128 -7.25 -19.09 9.18
C LEU A 128 -6.69 -19.24 10.61
N ALA A 129 -6.49 -20.46 11.12
CA ALA A 129 -5.84 -20.66 12.42
C ALA A 129 -4.35 -20.28 12.48
N HIS A 130 -3.91 -19.80 13.65
CA HIS A 130 -2.50 -19.63 14.02
C HIS A 130 -2.31 -19.87 15.53
N ASN A 131 -1.07 -19.89 16.05
CA ASN A 131 -0.82 -20.24 17.46
C ASN A 131 -1.27 -19.19 18.49
N GLY A 132 -1.76 -18.05 18.02
CA GLY A 132 -1.93 -16.85 18.83
C GLY A 132 -0.59 -16.20 19.21
N PHE A 133 -0.61 -14.91 19.51
CA PHE A 133 0.57 -14.11 19.81
C PHE A 133 0.55 -13.63 21.26
N SER A 134 1.74 -13.54 21.87
CA SER A 134 1.87 -12.96 23.21
C SER A 134 1.63 -11.45 23.19
N LEU A 135 1.16 -10.87 24.30
CA LEU A 135 0.99 -9.42 24.40
C LEU A 135 2.31 -8.68 24.14
N ARG A 136 3.44 -9.22 24.58
CA ARG A 136 4.77 -8.64 24.31
C ARG A 136 5.07 -8.60 22.80
N ARG A 137 4.79 -9.69 22.08
CA ARG A 137 4.96 -9.74 20.62
C ARG A 137 4.08 -8.72 19.91
N VAL A 138 2.82 -8.62 20.31
CA VAL A 138 1.85 -7.65 19.76
C VAL A 138 2.35 -6.21 20.00
N LEU A 139 2.69 -5.85 21.23
CA LEU A 139 3.16 -4.51 21.58
C LEU A 139 4.47 -4.13 20.87
N SER A 140 5.42 -5.07 20.81
CA SER A 140 6.68 -4.91 20.06
C SER A 140 6.42 -4.65 18.58
N HIS A 141 5.58 -5.48 17.95
CA HIS A 141 5.28 -5.40 16.53
C HIS A 141 4.59 -4.09 16.15
N PHE A 142 3.61 -3.65 16.93
CA PHE A 142 2.79 -2.48 16.58
C PHE A 142 3.40 -1.12 16.93
N VAL A 143 4.33 -1.04 17.87
CA VAL A 143 4.91 0.27 18.28
C VAL A 143 6.35 0.41 17.85
N TRP A 144 7.12 -0.68 17.91
CA TRP A 144 8.55 -0.68 17.64
C TRP A 144 8.92 -1.35 16.31
N GLY A 145 7.96 -2.00 15.65
CA GLY A 145 8.09 -2.55 14.31
C GLY A 145 7.73 -1.54 13.20
N THR A 146 7.92 -1.98 11.95
CA THR A 146 7.67 -1.16 10.75
C THR A 146 6.22 -1.22 10.25
N GLU A 147 5.44 -2.19 10.71
CA GLU A 147 4.07 -2.48 10.24
C GLU A 147 2.99 -2.03 11.26
N GLY A 148 3.34 -1.08 12.13
CA GLY A 148 2.53 -0.68 13.28
C GLY A 148 1.92 0.71 13.20
N ILE A 149 1.66 1.34 14.35
CA ILE A 149 1.06 2.68 14.46
C ILE A 149 1.95 3.79 13.88
N PHE A 150 3.26 3.54 13.71
CA PHE A 150 4.21 4.41 13.01
C PHE A 150 4.64 3.84 11.65
N GLY A 151 3.93 2.83 11.17
CA GLY A 151 4.23 2.17 9.91
C GLY A 151 3.87 3.00 8.68
N LEU A 152 3.73 2.32 7.55
CA LEU A 152 3.47 2.94 6.25
C LEU A 152 2.26 3.88 6.27
N GLY A 153 1.17 3.51 6.94
CA GLY A 153 -0.03 4.35 7.06
C GLY A 153 0.24 5.71 7.71
N ALA A 154 0.97 5.74 8.83
CA ALA A 154 1.37 6.99 9.47
C ALA A 154 2.33 7.81 8.61
N GLY A 155 3.24 7.15 7.89
CA GLY A 155 4.14 7.79 6.93
C GLY A 155 3.40 8.51 5.81
N VAL A 156 2.49 7.81 5.13
CA VAL A 156 1.70 8.42 4.06
C VAL A 156 0.84 9.56 4.60
N SER A 157 0.26 9.39 5.80
CA SER A 157 -0.51 10.44 6.47
C SER A 157 0.30 11.72 6.70
N SER A 158 1.51 11.58 7.25
CA SER A 158 2.36 12.73 7.59
C SER A 158 3.00 13.41 6.39
N SER A 159 3.33 12.64 5.35
CA SER A 159 4.08 13.15 4.19
C SER A 159 3.16 13.70 3.10
N TYR A 160 2.05 13.03 2.81
CA TYR A 160 1.24 13.34 1.64
C TYR A 160 -0.17 13.79 2.02
N ILE A 161 -0.89 12.97 2.80
CA ILE A 161 -2.32 13.18 3.04
C ILE A 161 -2.55 14.52 3.72
N PHE A 162 -1.76 14.86 4.73
CA PHE A 162 -1.90 16.14 5.43
C PHE A 162 -1.80 17.34 4.48
N LEU A 163 -0.78 17.37 3.61
CA LEU A 163 -0.58 18.46 2.65
C LEU A 163 -1.69 18.54 1.61
N PHE A 164 -2.21 17.40 1.15
CA PHE A 164 -3.34 17.38 0.21
C PHE A 164 -4.66 17.81 0.85
N MET A 165 -4.91 17.43 2.10
CA MET A 165 -6.07 17.94 2.86
C MET A 165 -5.96 19.44 3.08
N LEU A 166 -4.74 19.95 3.28
CA LEU A 166 -4.45 21.38 3.33
C LEU A 166 -4.75 22.05 1.99
N PHE A 167 -4.23 21.53 0.88
CA PHE A 167 -4.46 22.07 -0.46
C PHE A 167 -5.94 22.06 -0.86
N GLY A 168 -6.66 20.97 -0.57
CA GLY A 168 -8.11 20.88 -0.79
C GLY A 168 -8.89 21.91 0.04
N SER A 169 -8.46 22.18 1.28
CA SER A 169 -9.01 23.27 2.09
C SER A 169 -8.77 24.64 1.44
N PHE A 170 -7.56 24.93 0.94
CA PHE A 170 -7.30 26.18 0.24
C PHE A 170 -8.16 26.36 -1.02
N LEU A 171 -8.35 25.30 -1.82
CA LEU A 171 -9.24 25.34 -3.00
C LEU A 171 -10.71 25.61 -2.61
N LYS A 172 -11.16 25.07 -1.48
CA LYS A 172 -12.50 25.37 -0.94
C LYS A 172 -12.65 26.86 -0.60
N PHE A 173 -11.66 27.46 0.05
CA PHE A 173 -11.72 28.89 0.41
C PHE A 173 -11.41 29.85 -0.76
N SER A 174 -10.94 29.36 -1.91
CA SER A 174 -10.64 30.18 -3.09
C SER A 174 -11.82 30.36 -4.06
N GLY A 175 -12.98 29.74 -3.80
CA GLY A 175 -14.12 29.74 -4.72
C GLY A 175 -14.02 28.74 -5.87
N PHE A 176 -13.12 27.75 -5.76
CA PHE A 176 -12.93 26.74 -6.82
C PHE A 176 -14.17 25.86 -7.06
N ILE A 177 -14.93 25.56 -6.01
CA ILE A 177 -16.15 24.74 -6.08
C ILE A 177 -17.19 25.36 -7.00
N ASP A 178 -17.41 26.67 -6.87
CA ASP A 178 -18.36 27.42 -7.68
C ASP A 178 -17.89 27.45 -9.14
N PHE A 179 -16.61 27.72 -9.36
CA PHE A 179 -16.00 27.70 -10.69
C PHE A 179 -16.21 26.35 -11.43
N ILE A 180 -16.01 25.21 -10.75
CA ILE A 180 -16.20 23.88 -11.35
C ILE A 180 -17.66 23.62 -11.72
N SER A 181 -18.60 24.07 -10.89
CA SER A 181 -20.03 23.92 -11.13
C SER A 181 -20.47 24.75 -12.35
N ASP A 182 -20.02 26.00 -12.42
CA ASP A 182 -20.30 26.91 -13.54
C ASP A 182 -19.65 26.42 -14.85
N LEU A 183 -18.42 25.90 -14.77
CA LEU A 183 -17.69 25.33 -15.91
C LEU A 183 -18.45 24.13 -16.48
N SER A 184 -18.95 23.25 -15.60
CA SER A 184 -19.74 22.10 -15.99
C SER A 184 -21.04 22.53 -16.68
N LEU A 185 -21.72 23.56 -16.19
CA LEU A 185 -22.93 24.12 -16.82
C LEU A 185 -22.64 24.67 -18.22
N CYS A 186 -21.51 25.38 -18.41
CA CYS A 186 -21.09 25.88 -19.73
C CYS A 186 -20.89 24.75 -20.74
N LEU A 187 -20.29 23.62 -20.33
CA LEU A 187 -19.94 22.53 -21.22
C LEU A 187 -21.16 21.71 -21.71
N VAL A 188 -22.15 21.48 -20.85
CA VAL A 188 -23.26 20.54 -21.14
C VAL A 188 -24.66 21.12 -20.94
N GLY A 189 -24.79 22.41 -20.61
CA GLY A 189 -26.06 23.08 -20.30
C GLY A 189 -27.11 22.97 -21.41
N LYS A 190 -26.68 23.05 -22.68
CA LYS A 190 -27.55 22.94 -23.87
C LYS A 190 -27.91 21.50 -24.26
N SER A 191 -27.40 20.49 -23.55
CA SER A 191 -27.63 19.08 -23.90
C SER A 191 -28.77 18.46 -23.09
N TYR A 192 -29.40 17.40 -23.62
CA TYR A 192 -30.40 16.61 -22.89
C TYR A 192 -29.83 16.07 -21.57
N GLY A 193 -30.59 16.24 -20.49
CA GLY A 193 -30.20 15.84 -19.14
C GLY A 193 -29.07 16.67 -18.54
N SER A 194 -28.99 17.96 -18.91
CA SER A 194 -27.91 18.88 -18.53
C SER A 194 -27.53 18.84 -17.04
N TYR A 195 -28.48 18.88 -16.10
CA TYR A 195 -28.13 18.91 -14.66
C TYR A 195 -27.52 17.61 -14.17
N ALA A 196 -27.97 16.47 -14.70
CA ALA A 196 -27.37 15.18 -14.35
C ALA A 196 -25.97 15.04 -14.96
N LYS A 197 -25.73 15.56 -16.16
CA LYS A 197 -24.37 15.62 -16.73
C LYS A 197 -23.46 16.61 -15.99
N VAL A 198 -24.01 17.71 -15.50
CA VAL A 198 -23.29 18.65 -14.62
C VAL A 198 -22.86 17.95 -13.35
N SER A 199 -23.74 17.17 -12.70
CA SER A 199 -23.37 16.32 -11.56
C SER A 199 -22.21 15.39 -11.91
N VAL A 200 -22.26 14.70 -13.06
CA VAL A 200 -21.17 13.82 -13.49
C VAL A 200 -19.83 14.55 -13.62
N ILE A 201 -19.80 15.69 -14.33
CA ILE A 201 -18.56 16.43 -14.59
C ILE A 201 -18.05 17.13 -13.33
N ALA A 202 -18.94 17.81 -12.58
CA ALA A 202 -18.58 18.55 -11.39
C ALA A 202 -18.06 17.62 -10.29
N SER A 203 -18.75 16.50 -10.04
CA SER A 203 -18.31 15.51 -9.04
C SER A 203 -17.06 14.76 -9.49
N ALA A 204 -16.83 14.59 -10.80
CA ALA A 204 -15.55 14.10 -11.31
C ALA A 204 -14.42 15.07 -10.99
N LEU A 205 -14.54 16.33 -11.39
CA LEU A 205 -13.54 17.37 -11.17
C LEU A 205 -13.26 17.59 -9.68
N MET A 206 -14.30 17.64 -8.86
CA MET A 206 -14.17 17.79 -7.41
C MET A 206 -13.54 16.56 -6.75
N GLY A 207 -13.94 15.36 -7.18
CA GLY A 207 -13.46 14.11 -6.62
C GLY A 207 -12.01 13.81 -6.95
N MET A 208 -11.55 14.22 -8.14
CA MET A 208 -10.13 14.15 -8.47
C MET A 208 -9.31 14.92 -7.44
N VAL A 209 -9.77 16.11 -7.02
CA VAL A 209 -9.08 16.98 -6.06
C VAL A 209 -9.10 16.43 -4.64
N ASN A 210 -10.28 16.14 -4.09
CA ASN A 210 -10.40 15.81 -2.66
C ASN A 210 -10.31 14.31 -2.36
N GLY A 211 -10.45 13.43 -3.36
CA GLY A 211 -10.33 11.99 -3.20
C GLY A 211 -11.39 11.32 -2.35
N SER A 212 -12.53 11.97 -2.09
CA SER A 212 -13.54 11.48 -1.13
C SER A 212 -14.94 11.54 -1.73
N ALA A 213 -15.52 10.36 -1.97
CA ALA A 213 -16.88 10.26 -2.50
C ALA A 213 -17.93 10.82 -1.53
N LEU A 214 -17.74 10.63 -0.22
CA LEU A 214 -18.63 11.19 0.80
C LEU A 214 -18.57 12.71 0.87
N ALA A 215 -17.36 13.29 0.80
CA ALA A 215 -17.20 14.73 0.79
C ALA A 215 -17.80 15.36 -0.47
N ASN A 216 -17.67 14.70 -1.63
CA ASN A 216 -18.33 15.12 -2.85
C ASN A 216 -19.85 15.12 -2.70
N VAL A 217 -20.45 14.00 -2.30
CA VAL A 217 -21.91 13.94 -2.12
C VAL A 217 -22.40 15.02 -1.13
N ALA A 218 -21.66 15.28 -0.05
CA ALA A 218 -22.00 16.34 0.91
C ALA A 218 -21.86 17.76 0.33
N THR A 219 -20.99 17.97 -0.65
CA THR A 219 -20.69 19.28 -1.24
C THR A 219 -21.41 19.46 -2.57
N THR A 220 -20.95 18.82 -3.64
CA THR A 220 -21.58 18.87 -4.97
C THR A 220 -23.02 18.37 -4.92
N GLY A 221 -23.29 17.28 -4.20
CA GLY A 221 -24.62 16.70 -4.09
C GLY A 221 -25.67 17.60 -3.47
N SER A 222 -25.28 18.45 -2.51
CA SER A 222 -26.20 19.42 -1.89
C SER A 222 -26.79 20.41 -2.90
N LEU A 223 -26.08 20.66 -4.01
CA LEU A 223 -26.51 21.55 -5.08
C LEU A 223 -27.08 20.77 -6.28
N THR A 224 -26.42 19.70 -6.72
CA THR A 224 -26.78 18.97 -7.95
C THR A 224 -28.04 18.13 -7.79
N ILE A 225 -28.29 17.53 -6.63
CA ILE A 225 -29.47 16.70 -6.37
C ILE A 225 -30.76 17.54 -6.49
N PRO A 226 -30.91 18.70 -5.81
CA PRO A 226 -32.08 19.56 -6.01
C PRO A 226 -32.26 20.03 -7.46
N LEU A 227 -31.17 20.33 -8.18
CA LEU A 227 -31.24 20.74 -9.58
C LEU A 227 -31.75 19.63 -10.50
N MET A 228 -31.30 18.39 -10.30
CA MET A 228 -31.83 17.22 -11.01
C MET A 228 -33.32 16.98 -10.70
N LYS A 229 -33.73 17.10 -9.44
CA LYS A 229 -35.15 16.98 -9.03
C LYS A 229 -36.02 18.06 -9.69
N LYS A 230 -35.54 19.32 -9.79
CA LYS A 230 -36.22 20.40 -10.53
C LYS A 230 -36.41 20.07 -12.02
N GLN A 231 -35.51 19.29 -12.61
CA GLN A 231 -35.61 18.77 -13.99
C GLN A 231 -36.46 17.50 -14.09
N LYS A 232 -37.24 17.15 -13.05
CA LYS A 232 -38.14 15.99 -13.01
C LYS A 232 -37.47 14.61 -12.99
N TYR A 233 -36.18 14.51 -12.64
CA TYR A 233 -35.63 13.22 -12.23
C TYR A 233 -36.26 12.77 -10.90
N SER A 234 -36.53 11.47 -10.75
CA SER A 234 -36.92 10.89 -9.46
C SER A 234 -35.83 11.12 -8.41
N SER A 235 -36.21 11.28 -7.15
CA SER A 235 -35.27 11.48 -6.03
C SER A 235 -34.20 10.39 -5.96
N GLU A 236 -34.57 9.12 -6.14
CA GLU A 236 -33.65 7.97 -6.12
C GLU A 236 -32.62 8.06 -7.25
N TYR A 237 -33.05 8.45 -8.46
CA TYR A 237 -32.16 8.58 -9.61
C TYR A 237 -31.20 9.76 -9.46
N ALA A 238 -31.69 10.91 -8.98
CA ALA A 238 -30.85 12.07 -8.72
C ALA A 238 -29.76 11.76 -7.68
N ALA A 239 -30.13 11.10 -6.57
CA ALA A 239 -29.18 10.63 -5.57
C ALA A 239 -28.18 9.59 -6.14
N ALA A 240 -28.67 8.66 -6.97
CA ALA A 240 -27.85 7.60 -7.54
C ALA A 240 -26.79 8.13 -8.52
N VAL A 241 -27.15 9.10 -9.37
CA VAL A 241 -26.20 9.77 -10.28
C VAL A 241 -25.09 10.43 -9.47
N GLU A 242 -25.45 11.25 -8.47
CA GLU A 242 -24.47 11.94 -7.65
C GLU A 242 -23.55 10.98 -6.90
N ALA A 243 -24.11 9.90 -6.32
CA ALA A 243 -23.33 8.90 -5.60
C ALA A 243 -22.36 8.13 -6.52
N ALA A 244 -22.82 7.70 -7.70
CA ALA A 244 -21.99 7.00 -8.67
C ALA A 244 -20.88 7.89 -9.22
N SER A 245 -21.20 9.14 -9.59
CA SER A 245 -20.23 10.12 -10.09
C SER A 245 -19.20 10.47 -9.01
N SER A 246 -19.62 10.71 -7.78
CA SER A 246 -18.72 10.99 -6.66
C SER A 246 -17.76 9.84 -6.37
N THR A 247 -18.22 8.60 -6.54
CA THR A 247 -17.41 7.39 -6.30
C THR A 247 -16.25 7.27 -7.28
N GLY A 248 -16.47 7.61 -8.56
CA GLY A 248 -15.44 7.59 -9.59
C GLY A 248 -14.29 8.55 -9.33
N GLY A 249 -14.55 9.64 -8.62
CA GLY A 249 -13.57 10.69 -8.34
C GLY A 249 -12.38 10.19 -7.54
N GLN A 250 -12.60 9.17 -6.70
CA GLN A 250 -11.59 8.60 -5.81
C GLN A 250 -10.44 7.90 -6.56
N PHE A 251 -10.67 7.45 -7.79
CA PHE A 251 -9.64 6.80 -8.61
C PHE A 251 -9.40 7.53 -9.94
N ALA A 252 -9.93 8.75 -10.09
CA ALA A 252 -9.77 9.54 -11.29
C ALA A 252 -8.53 10.46 -11.22
N PRO A 253 -7.65 10.44 -12.24
CA PRO A 253 -6.48 11.32 -12.31
C PRO A 253 -6.88 12.75 -12.67
N PRO A 254 -6.22 13.80 -12.14
CA PRO A 254 -4.76 13.80 -11.96
C PRO A 254 -4.25 13.73 -10.52
N ILE A 255 -5.13 13.87 -9.51
CA ILE A 255 -4.76 13.84 -8.09
C ILE A 255 -5.18 12.50 -7.45
N MET A 256 -6.30 11.90 -7.87
CA MET A 256 -6.79 10.59 -7.37
C MET A 256 -6.89 10.51 -5.84
N GLY A 257 -7.06 11.66 -5.17
CA GLY A 257 -6.99 11.72 -3.71
C GLY A 257 -5.67 11.22 -3.10
N ALA A 258 -5.72 10.94 -1.80
CA ALA A 258 -4.59 10.38 -1.05
C ALA A 258 -4.23 8.93 -1.47
N VAL A 259 -5.10 8.22 -2.16
CA VAL A 259 -4.99 6.77 -2.36
C VAL A 259 -3.95 6.37 -3.41
N ALA A 260 -3.79 7.17 -4.46
CA ALA A 260 -2.79 6.92 -5.50
C ALA A 260 -1.36 7.06 -4.97
N PHE A 261 -1.14 7.93 -3.97
CA PHE A 261 0.14 8.05 -3.28
C PHE A 261 0.42 6.82 -2.43
N VAL A 262 -0.57 6.37 -1.66
CA VAL A 262 -0.46 5.11 -0.91
C VAL A 262 -0.15 3.95 -1.86
N MET A 263 -0.77 3.91 -3.05
CA MET A 263 -0.48 2.91 -4.07
C MET A 263 0.95 3.01 -4.62
N ALA A 264 1.42 4.22 -4.94
CA ALA A 264 2.77 4.46 -5.42
C ALA A 264 3.82 4.01 -4.39
N GLU A 265 3.58 4.28 -3.12
CA GLU A 265 4.41 3.85 -2.00
C GLU A 265 4.43 2.32 -1.85
N PHE A 266 3.27 1.66 -1.84
CA PHE A 266 3.19 0.20 -1.76
C PHE A 266 3.89 -0.51 -2.93
N LEU A 267 3.77 0.05 -4.13
CA LEU A 267 4.40 -0.48 -5.34
C LEU A 267 5.87 -0.08 -5.47
N ASN A 268 6.34 0.87 -4.67
CA ASN A 268 7.64 1.52 -4.79
C ASN A 268 7.91 2.02 -6.23
N ILE A 269 6.93 2.72 -6.81
CA ILE A 269 7.00 3.30 -8.17
C ILE A 269 6.65 4.79 -8.14
N SER A 270 7.01 5.50 -9.21
CA SER A 270 6.59 6.89 -9.40
C SER A 270 5.06 7.03 -9.40
N TYR A 271 4.57 8.06 -8.70
CA TYR A 271 3.17 8.49 -8.72
C TYR A 271 2.62 8.67 -10.14
N LEU A 272 3.39 9.27 -11.04
CA LEU A 272 2.97 9.48 -12.43
C LEU A 272 2.64 8.17 -13.15
N ARG A 273 3.28 7.06 -12.76
CA ARG A 273 2.99 5.74 -13.31
C ARG A 273 1.61 5.24 -12.85
N VAL A 274 1.24 5.48 -11.60
CA VAL A 274 -0.10 5.19 -11.05
C VAL A 274 -1.16 6.02 -11.75
N VAL A 275 -0.92 7.33 -11.89
CA VAL A 275 -1.83 8.26 -12.58
C VAL A 275 -2.08 7.82 -14.02
N LYS A 276 -1.01 7.53 -14.77
CA LYS A 276 -1.12 7.05 -16.16
C LYS A 276 -1.94 5.78 -16.27
N ALA A 277 -1.74 4.83 -15.35
CA ALA A 277 -2.48 3.57 -15.32
C ALA A 277 -3.98 3.77 -15.07
N ALA A 278 -4.38 4.82 -14.34
CA ALA A 278 -5.77 5.09 -14.00
C ALA A 278 -6.54 5.91 -15.05
N VAL A 279 -5.88 6.56 -16.01
CA VAL A 279 -6.54 7.43 -17.02
C VAL A 279 -7.62 6.69 -17.80
N ILE A 280 -7.28 5.56 -18.39
CA ILE A 280 -8.20 4.79 -19.24
C ILE A 280 -9.37 4.22 -18.41
N PRO A 281 -9.13 3.51 -17.28
CA PRO A 281 -10.12 3.17 -16.27
C PRO A 281 -11.12 4.28 -15.92
N ALA A 282 -10.62 5.45 -15.51
CA ALA A 282 -11.45 6.56 -15.08
C ALA A 282 -12.28 7.12 -16.24
N PHE A 283 -11.67 7.27 -17.42
CA PHE A 283 -12.36 7.72 -18.61
C PHE A 283 -13.53 6.79 -18.98
N LEU A 284 -13.30 5.47 -19.03
CA LEU A 284 -14.33 4.49 -19.36
C LEU A 284 -15.44 4.45 -18.30
N TYR A 285 -15.09 4.59 -17.02
CA TYR A 285 -16.07 4.70 -15.94
C TYR A 285 -17.02 5.88 -16.16
N TYR A 286 -16.48 7.09 -16.33
CA TYR A 286 -17.28 8.30 -16.52
C TYR A 286 -18.02 8.31 -17.86
N LEU A 287 -17.44 7.75 -18.92
CA LEU A 287 -18.14 7.58 -20.19
C LEU A 287 -19.40 6.72 -20.00
N GLY A 288 -19.31 5.64 -19.22
CA GLY A 288 -20.45 4.78 -18.88
C GLY A 288 -21.58 5.53 -18.16
N ILE A 289 -21.23 6.29 -17.12
CA ILE A 289 -22.23 7.09 -16.38
C ILE A 289 -22.80 8.19 -17.28
N PHE A 290 -21.95 8.92 -17.99
CA PHE A 290 -22.36 10.05 -18.83
C PHE A 290 -23.31 9.62 -19.95
N THR A 291 -23.00 8.50 -20.62
CA THR A 291 -23.87 7.90 -21.64
C THR A 291 -25.19 7.42 -21.02
N SER A 292 -25.14 6.74 -19.88
CA SER A 292 -26.34 6.26 -19.19
C SER A 292 -27.28 7.40 -18.81
N VAL A 293 -26.75 8.47 -18.22
CA VAL A 293 -27.51 9.67 -17.88
C VAL A 293 -28.10 10.35 -19.12
N HIS A 294 -27.35 10.42 -20.22
CA HIS A 294 -27.85 11.02 -21.45
C HIS A 294 -29.05 10.27 -22.04
N TYR A 295 -28.99 8.94 -22.09
CA TYR A 295 -30.08 8.14 -22.65
C TYR A 295 -31.27 7.99 -21.70
N GLU A 296 -31.06 8.00 -20.39
CA GLU A 296 -32.18 8.08 -19.44
C GLU A 296 -32.91 9.43 -19.57
N ALA A 297 -32.19 10.54 -19.76
CA ALA A 297 -32.79 11.85 -20.02
C ALA A 297 -33.66 11.85 -21.29
N LYS A 298 -33.17 11.21 -22.36
CA LYS A 298 -33.93 11.07 -23.62
C LYS A 298 -35.17 10.19 -23.45
N LYS A 299 -35.04 9.09 -22.70
CA LYS A 299 -36.16 8.20 -22.37
C LYS A 299 -37.27 8.90 -21.59
N LEU A 300 -36.89 9.80 -20.68
CA LEU A 300 -37.80 10.64 -19.89
C LEU A 300 -38.21 11.94 -20.62
N ASN A 301 -37.69 12.18 -21.83
CA ASN A 301 -37.92 13.38 -22.63
C ASN A 301 -37.61 14.70 -21.89
N LEU A 302 -36.54 14.72 -21.10
CA LEU A 302 -36.14 15.88 -20.28
C LEU A 302 -35.36 16.90 -21.13
N LYS A 303 -35.96 18.09 -21.32
CA LYS A 303 -35.36 19.21 -22.06
C LYS A 303 -34.12 19.77 -21.36
N SER A 304 -33.24 20.38 -22.14
CA SER A 304 -32.01 21.03 -21.65
C SER A 304 -32.30 22.23 -20.75
N SER A 305 -31.30 22.61 -19.95
CA SER A 305 -31.29 23.85 -19.19
C SER A 305 -31.36 25.06 -20.14
N ALA A 306 -32.14 26.09 -19.78
CA ALA A 306 -32.15 27.38 -20.46
C ALA A 306 -30.92 28.26 -20.11
N PHE A 307 -30.19 27.88 -19.06
CA PHE A 307 -29.09 28.64 -18.49
C PHE A 307 -27.77 28.34 -19.21
N SER A 308 -27.09 29.36 -19.73
CA SER A 308 -25.78 29.27 -20.37
C SER A 308 -24.95 30.51 -20.04
N TYR A 309 -23.93 30.37 -19.21
CA TYR A 309 -22.83 31.33 -19.18
C TYR A 309 -22.00 31.22 -20.47
N ASN A 310 -21.27 32.29 -20.82
CA ASN A 310 -20.26 32.22 -21.86
C ASN A 310 -18.98 31.58 -21.28
N PHE A 311 -18.51 30.50 -21.90
CA PHE A 311 -17.32 29.76 -21.48
C PHE A 311 -16.06 30.65 -21.41
N LEU A 312 -15.88 31.55 -22.39
CA LEU A 312 -14.73 32.45 -22.44
C LEU A 312 -14.76 33.47 -21.31
N ASP A 313 -15.93 33.98 -20.96
CA ASP A 313 -16.09 34.96 -19.89
C ASP A 313 -15.84 34.31 -18.52
N LEU A 314 -16.32 33.08 -18.31
CA LEU A 314 -16.03 32.31 -17.11
C LEU A 314 -14.53 32.01 -16.96
N LEU A 315 -13.85 31.58 -18.04
CA LEU A 315 -12.41 31.34 -18.02
C LEU A 315 -11.62 32.63 -17.78
N LYS A 316 -12.03 33.74 -18.41
CA LYS A 316 -11.44 35.04 -18.12
C LYS A 316 -11.64 35.40 -16.67
N GLU A 317 -12.83 35.18 -16.08
CA GLU A 317 -13.16 35.58 -14.71
C GLU A 317 -12.45 34.72 -13.66
N ARG A 318 -12.52 33.39 -13.76
CA ARG A 318 -12.12 32.42 -12.71
C ARG A 318 -11.14 31.34 -13.18
N GLY A 319 -10.78 31.32 -14.46
CA GLY A 319 -9.87 30.30 -15.02
C GLY A 319 -8.47 30.31 -14.43
N HIS A 320 -8.05 31.41 -13.80
CA HIS A 320 -6.79 31.51 -13.06
C HIS A 320 -6.69 30.49 -11.91
N LEU A 321 -7.82 30.00 -11.37
CA LEU A 321 -7.83 28.95 -10.34
C LEU A 321 -7.32 27.59 -10.83
N LEU A 322 -7.14 27.39 -12.14
CA LEU A 322 -6.52 26.18 -12.70
C LEU A 322 -4.99 26.21 -12.63
N ILE A 323 -4.36 27.39 -12.55
CA ILE A 323 -2.90 27.56 -12.56
C ILE A 323 -2.21 26.73 -11.46
N PRO A 324 -2.68 26.74 -10.19
CA PRO A 324 -2.07 25.92 -9.13
C PRO A 324 -2.14 24.42 -9.41
N ILE A 325 -3.20 23.94 -10.06
CA ILE A 325 -3.35 22.53 -10.42
C ILE A 325 -2.38 22.18 -11.57
N PHE A 326 -2.19 23.08 -12.54
CA PHE A 326 -1.17 22.89 -13.58
C PHE A 326 0.24 22.88 -13.00
N ILE A 327 0.55 23.77 -12.05
CA ILE A 327 1.85 23.79 -11.36
C ILE A 327 2.05 22.51 -10.57
N LEU A 328 1.02 22.02 -9.87
CA LEU A 328 1.07 20.72 -9.19
C LEU A 328 1.45 19.63 -10.19
N ILE A 329 0.68 19.46 -11.27
CA ILE A 329 0.86 18.38 -12.24
C ILE A 329 2.20 18.47 -12.96
N ALA A 330 2.61 19.67 -13.40
CA ALA A 330 3.89 19.90 -14.06
C ALA A 330 5.08 19.71 -13.11
N GLY A 331 4.94 20.10 -11.85
CA GLY A 331 5.96 19.94 -10.81
C GLY A 331 6.31 18.47 -10.55
N LEU A 332 5.33 17.56 -10.64
CA LEU A 332 5.53 16.12 -10.40
C LEU A 332 6.53 15.45 -11.35
N PHE A 333 6.86 16.09 -12.48
CA PHE A 333 7.88 15.59 -13.40
C PHE A 333 9.31 15.86 -12.91
N TYR A 334 9.49 16.84 -12.03
CA TYR A 334 10.81 17.38 -11.68
C TYR A 334 11.10 17.39 -10.18
N PHE A 335 10.08 17.48 -9.32
CA PHE A 335 10.24 17.68 -7.88
C PHE A 335 9.51 16.62 -7.05
N PRO A 336 9.93 16.41 -5.78
CA PRO A 336 9.17 15.64 -4.82
C PRO A 336 7.75 16.19 -4.64
N LEU A 337 6.82 15.28 -4.41
CA LEU A 337 5.39 15.56 -4.36
C LEU A 337 5.00 16.59 -3.29
N GLU A 338 5.57 16.46 -2.09
CA GLU A 338 5.30 17.32 -0.94
C GLU A 338 5.61 18.78 -1.30
N PHE A 339 6.73 18.97 -1.99
CA PHE A 339 7.16 20.27 -2.48
C PHE A 339 6.22 20.82 -3.56
N CYS A 340 5.75 19.98 -4.50
CA CYS A 340 4.78 20.40 -5.52
C CYS A 340 3.47 20.89 -4.90
N VAL A 341 2.95 20.20 -3.88
CA VAL A 341 1.72 20.59 -3.18
C VAL A 341 1.90 21.93 -2.47
N ILE A 342 3.03 22.11 -1.76
CA ILE A 342 3.33 23.35 -1.05
C ILE A 342 3.43 24.53 -2.02
N ILE A 343 4.17 24.38 -3.13
CA ILE A 343 4.24 25.43 -4.17
C ILE A 343 2.86 25.73 -4.74
N SER A 344 2.02 24.70 -4.95
CA SER A 344 0.68 24.88 -5.47
C SER A 344 -0.23 25.65 -4.50
N ILE A 345 -0.10 25.44 -3.19
CA ILE A 345 -0.79 26.25 -2.18
C ILE A 345 -0.34 27.72 -2.27
N PHE A 346 0.97 27.98 -2.30
CA PHE A 346 1.48 29.36 -2.41
C PHE A 346 1.07 30.03 -3.73
N SER A 347 1.12 29.30 -4.84
CA SER A 347 0.63 29.76 -6.13
C SER A 347 -0.85 30.09 -6.09
N LEU A 348 -1.69 29.25 -5.47
CA LEU A 348 -3.12 29.52 -5.34
C LEU A 348 -3.39 30.81 -4.58
N ILE A 349 -2.70 31.05 -3.47
CA ILE A 349 -2.80 32.30 -2.71
C ILE A 349 -2.39 33.49 -3.59
N GLY A 350 -1.26 33.38 -4.28
CA GLY A 350 -0.73 34.42 -5.16
C GLY A 350 -1.68 34.76 -6.31
N VAL A 351 -2.20 33.74 -7.01
CA VAL A 351 -3.09 33.93 -8.15
C VAL A 351 -4.46 34.49 -7.69
N CYS A 352 -4.97 34.04 -6.55
CA CYS A 352 -6.21 34.58 -5.96
C CYS A 352 -6.11 36.06 -5.61
N ALA A 353 -4.92 36.58 -5.29
CA ALA A 353 -4.73 37.98 -4.90
C ALA A 353 -5.03 38.97 -6.05
N PHE A 354 -4.84 38.56 -7.30
CA PHE A 354 -5.03 39.42 -8.48
C PHE A 354 -6.49 39.76 -8.78
N LYS A 355 -7.46 38.95 -8.32
CA LYS A 355 -8.87 39.15 -8.62
C LYS A 355 -9.75 39.29 -7.39
N LYS A 356 -10.58 40.33 -7.37
CA LYS A 356 -11.51 40.61 -6.26
C LYS A 356 -12.50 39.44 -6.03
N SER A 357 -12.95 38.77 -7.08
CA SER A 357 -13.92 37.66 -6.97
C SER A 357 -13.38 36.41 -6.27
N THR A 358 -12.06 36.22 -6.25
CA THR A 358 -11.41 35.04 -5.65
C THR A 358 -10.41 35.40 -4.55
N ARG A 359 -10.29 36.68 -4.19
CA ARG A 359 -9.27 37.15 -3.25
C ARG A 359 -9.54 36.58 -1.86
N MET A 360 -8.57 35.85 -1.34
CA MET A 360 -8.60 35.33 0.03
C MET A 360 -8.17 36.42 1.01
N SER A 361 -8.96 36.66 2.05
CA SER A 361 -8.53 37.51 3.18
C SER A 361 -7.47 36.77 4.01
N PHE A 362 -6.69 37.50 4.83
CA PHE A 362 -5.76 36.87 5.76
C PHE A 362 -6.46 35.88 6.71
N LYS A 363 -7.67 36.22 7.15
CA LYS A 363 -8.51 35.31 7.94
C LYS A 363 -8.88 34.05 7.17
N ASN A 364 -9.22 34.15 5.88
CA ASN A 364 -9.53 32.97 5.05
C ASN A 364 -8.29 32.05 4.92
N ILE A 365 -7.09 32.62 4.84
CA ILE A 365 -5.84 31.84 4.77
C ILE A 365 -5.62 31.07 6.09
N LEU A 366 -5.78 31.73 7.24
CA LEU A 366 -5.67 31.06 8.54
C LEU A 366 -6.77 30.02 8.75
N ASP A 367 -8.00 30.34 8.36
CA ASP A 367 -9.14 29.42 8.45
C ASP A 367 -8.97 28.22 7.52
N ALA A 368 -8.34 28.39 6.35
CA ALA A 368 -7.97 27.30 5.46
C ALA A 368 -6.91 26.38 6.06
N LEU A 369 -5.89 26.93 6.74
CA LEU A 369 -4.88 26.14 7.47
C LEU A 369 -5.54 25.30 8.59
N VAL A 370 -6.41 25.93 9.38
CA VAL A 370 -7.12 25.25 10.47
C VAL A 370 -8.10 24.21 9.93
N ASP A 371 -8.86 24.51 8.88
CA ASP A 371 -9.79 23.56 8.25
C ASP A 371 -9.02 22.35 7.69
N GLY A 372 -7.88 22.57 7.03
CA GLY A 372 -7.01 21.51 6.53
C GLY A 372 -6.47 20.61 7.66
N ALA A 373 -5.99 21.21 8.76
CA ALA A 373 -5.53 20.47 9.93
C ALA A 373 -6.68 19.65 10.58
N VAL A 374 -7.87 20.25 10.76
CA VAL A 374 -9.04 19.57 11.32
C VAL A 374 -9.47 18.39 10.46
N ASN A 375 -9.58 18.59 9.15
CA ASN A 375 -9.96 17.53 8.22
C ASN A 375 -8.91 16.41 8.18
N SER A 376 -7.63 16.73 8.43
CA SER A 376 -6.55 15.74 8.52
C SER A 376 -6.60 14.87 9.76
N ILE A 377 -7.24 15.29 10.86
CA ILE A 377 -7.31 14.48 12.10
C ILE A 377 -8.03 13.15 11.85
N ALA A 378 -9.22 13.20 11.25
CA ALA A 378 -10.02 12.00 11.02
C ALA A 378 -9.34 11.04 10.04
N VAL A 379 -8.77 11.58 8.95
CA VAL A 379 -8.07 10.77 7.95
C VAL A 379 -6.78 10.20 8.54
N GLY A 380 -6.00 11.00 9.26
CA GLY A 380 -4.73 10.57 9.83
C GLY A 380 -4.87 9.52 10.93
N ILE A 381 -5.86 9.65 11.83
CA ILE A 381 -6.15 8.62 12.84
C ILE A 381 -6.57 7.30 12.16
N SER A 382 -7.34 7.40 11.08
CA SER A 382 -7.69 6.21 10.29
C SER A 382 -6.42 5.56 9.71
N CYS A 383 -5.46 6.35 9.24
CA CYS A 383 -4.17 5.84 8.75
C CYS A 383 -3.32 5.16 9.84
N VAL A 384 -3.39 5.63 11.08
CA VAL A 384 -2.74 4.98 12.23
C VAL A 384 -3.41 3.64 12.56
N LEU A 385 -4.75 3.59 12.56
CA LEU A 385 -5.52 2.37 12.78
C LEU A 385 -5.31 1.32 11.68
N ILE A 386 -5.15 1.76 10.44
CA ILE A 386 -4.76 0.89 9.33
C ILE A 386 -3.44 0.20 9.63
N GLY A 387 -2.47 0.88 10.25
CA GLY A 387 -1.23 0.26 10.73
C GLY A 387 -1.51 -0.93 11.63
N LEU A 388 -2.50 -0.84 12.53
CA LEU A 388 -2.91 -1.98 13.37
C LEU A 388 -3.50 -3.14 12.55
N ILE A 389 -4.22 -2.85 11.46
CA ILE A 389 -4.78 -3.87 10.57
C ILE A 389 -3.67 -4.54 9.76
N ILE A 390 -2.81 -3.76 9.09
CA ILE A 390 -1.67 -4.27 8.30
C ILE A 390 -0.77 -5.12 9.17
N GLY A 391 -0.36 -4.62 10.34
CA GLY A 391 0.48 -5.38 11.26
C GLY A 391 -0.22 -6.66 11.73
N SER A 392 -1.54 -6.65 11.93
CA SER A 392 -2.27 -7.88 12.28
C SER A 392 -2.28 -8.89 11.14
N VAL A 393 -2.54 -8.46 9.90
CA VAL A 393 -2.54 -9.32 8.70
C VAL A 393 -1.14 -9.87 8.43
N SER A 394 -0.12 -9.02 8.59
CA SER A 394 1.29 -9.35 8.38
C SER A 394 1.81 -10.34 9.44
N LEU A 395 1.46 -10.11 10.71
CA LEU A 395 1.86 -10.99 11.82
C LEU A 395 1.16 -12.35 11.75
N SER A 396 -0.11 -12.40 11.35
CA SER A 396 -0.90 -13.63 11.28
C SER A 396 -0.75 -14.43 9.98
N GLY A 397 -0.17 -13.84 8.93
CA GLY A 397 -0.07 -14.46 7.60
C GLY A 397 -1.41 -14.56 6.85
N LEU A 398 -2.44 -13.83 7.29
CA LEU A 398 -3.82 -13.96 6.82
C LEU A 398 -3.96 -13.78 5.29
N GLY A 399 -3.25 -12.82 4.69
CA GLY A 399 -3.31 -12.57 3.24
C GLY A 399 -2.87 -13.77 2.39
N LEU A 400 -1.83 -14.50 2.83
CA LEU A 400 -1.34 -15.69 2.11
C LEU A 400 -2.27 -16.88 2.29
N ASN A 401 -2.84 -17.06 3.48
CA ASN A 401 -3.77 -18.13 3.77
C ASN A 401 -5.06 -17.99 2.94
N PHE A 402 -5.61 -16.78 2.82
CA PHE A 402 -6.73 -16.52 1.90
C PHE A 402 -6.36 -16.78 0.44
N GLY A 403 -5.16 -16.41 0.01
CA GLY A 403 -4.69 -16.71 -1.34
C GLY A 403 -4.61 -18.20 -1.63
N ASN A 404 -4.12 -18.99 -0.68
CA ASN A 404 -4.08 -20.45 -0.77
C ASN A 404 -5.49 -21.06 -0.80
N MET A 405 -6.42 -20.55 0.00
CA MET A 405 -7.81 -21.00 -0.04
C MET A 405 -8.45 -20.77 -1.41
N ILE A 406 -8.28 -19.57 -1.97
CA ILE A 406 -8.83 -19.24 -3.29
C ILE A 406 -8.18 -20.12 -4.36
N LEU A 407 -6.86 -20.36 -4.31
CA LEU A 407 -6.17 -21.24 -5.25
C LEU A 407 -6.61 -22.71 -5.15
N ASN A 408 -6.87 -23.22 -3.94
CA ASN A 408 -7.31 -24.59 -3.73
C ASN A 408 -8.75 -24.83 -4.24
N LEU A 409 -9.58 -23.78 -4.28
CA LEU A 409 -10.90 -23.83 -4.91
C LEU A 409 -10.81 -23.78 -6.45
N ASN A 410 -9.62 -23.54 -7.01
CA ASN A 410 -9.43 -23.02 -8.36
C ASN A 410 -8.77 -24.01 -9.33
N SER A 411 -9.18 -25.28 -9.32
CA SER A 411 -8.63 -26.26 -10.27
C SER A 411 -8.95 -25.95 -11.75
N HIS A 412 -9.86 -25.01 -12.07
CA HIS A 412 -10.38 -24.86 -13.45
C HIS A 412 -10.61 -23.42 -14.03
N SER A 413 -10.61 -22.28 -13.30
CA SER A 413 -10.86 -20.95 -13.94
C SER A 413 -10.31 -19.70 -13.20
N LEU A 414 -9.30 -19.04 -13.80
CA LEU A 414 -8.70 -17.79 -13.30
C LEU A 414 -9.70 -16.63 -13.12
N ILE A 415 -10.66 -16.48 -14.03
CA ILE A 415 -11.66 -15.40 -13.98
C ILE A 415 -12.55 -15.54 -12.75
N PHE A 416 -12.91 -16.76 -12.38
CA PHE A 416 -13.71 -17.02 -11.18
C PHE A 416 -12.95 -16.65 -9.91
N ALA A 417 -11.65 -16.95 -9.84
CA ALA A 417 -10.82 -16.54 -8.70
C ALA A 417 -10.70 -15.02 -8.59
N TRP A 418 -10.51 -14.30 -9.70
CA TRP A 418 -10.54 -12.83 -9.68
C TRP A 418 -11.90 -12.28 -9.25
N PHE A 419 -13.00 -12.96 -9.61
CA PHE A 419 -14.34 -12.59 -9.16
C PHE A 419 -14.53 -12.77 -7.64
N LEU A 420 -14.00 -13.84 -7.06
CA LEU A 420 -13.97 -14.01 -5.61
C LEU A 420 -13.16 -12.90 -4.92
N VAL A 421 -12.02 -12.51 -5.52
CA VAL A 421 -11.22 -11.39 -5.00
C VAL A 421 -11.96 -10.06 -5.13
N ALA A 422 -12.73 -9.84 -6.19
CA ALA A 422 -13.60 -8.66 -6.33
C ALA A 422 -14.64 -8.58 -5.20
N ILE A 423 -15.34 -9.68 -4.91
CA ILE A 423 -16.30 -9.75 -3.80
C ILE A 423 -15.61 -9.45 -2.47
N MET A 424 -14.46 -10.07 -2.23
CA MET A 424 -13.67 -9.84 -1.02
C MET A 424 -13.27 -8.37 -0.90
N SER A 425 -12.84 -7.74 -2.00
CA SER A 425 -12.46 -6.33 -2.06
C SER A 425 -13.63 -5.40 -1.76
N LEU A 426 -14.84 -5.73 -2.25
CA LEU A 426 -16.07 -4.99 -1.91
C LEU A 426 -16.38 -5.09 -0.42
N ILE A 427 -16.40 -6.30 0.14
CA ILE A 427 -16.73 -6.55 1.55
C ILE A 427 -15.73 -5.84 2.47
N LEU A 428 -14.44 -5.99 2.20
CA LEU A 428 -13.37 -5.35 2.99
C LEU A 428 -13.39 -3.81 2.86
N GLY A 429 -13.86 -3.28 1.73
CA GLY A 429 -13.98 -1.85 1.49
C GLY A 429 -15.28 -1.22 2.01
N MET A 430 -16.25 -2.00 2.53
CA MET A 430 -17.54 -1.46 2.96
C MET A 430 -17.45 -0.61 4.23
N GLY A 431 -18.15 0.53 4.24
CA GLY A 431 -18.32 1.34 5.45
C GLY A 431 -17.10 2.15 5.86
N VAL A 432 -16.09 2.25 4.98
CA VAL A 432 -14.81 2.90 5.27
C VAL A 432 -14.41 3.90 4.16
N PRO A 433 -13.87 5.10 4.50
CA PRO A 433 -13.25 6.06 3.58
C PRO A 433 -12.29 5.42 2.56
N GLY A 434 -12.28 5.92 1.32
CA GLY A 434 -11.62 5.28 0.17
C GLY A 434 -10.14 4.95 0.34
N VAL A 435 -9.34 5.84 0.93
CA VAL A 435 -7.92 5.57 1.22
C VAL A 435 -7.79 4.34 2.10
N ALA A 436 -8.60 4.27 3.15
CA ALA A 436 -8.52 3.23 4.13
C ALA A 436 -9.12 1.91 3.64
N ALA A 437 -10.20 1.99 2.87
CA ALA A 437 -10.76 0.87 2.12
C ALA A 437 -9.68 0.21 1.27
N TYR A 438 -8.96 1.01 0.49
CA TYR A 438 -7.87 0.52 -0.35
C TYR A 438 -6.77 -0.17 0.46
N VAL A 439 -6.28 0.42 1.55
CA VAL A 439 -5.17 -0.20 2.30
C VAL A 439 -5.57 -1.53 2.93
N ILE A 440 -6.79 -1.64 3.47
CA ILE A 440 -7.30 -2.90 4.01
C ILE A 440 -7.33 -3.95 2.89
N VAL A 441 -7.92 -3.60 1.73
CA VAL A 441 -8.00 -4.49 0.58
C VAL A 441 -6.60 -4.88 0.09
N VAL A 442 -5.65 -3.95 0.00
CA VAL A 442 -4.27 -4.24 -0.44
C VAL A 442 -3.59 -5.24 0.48
N SER A 443 -3.75 -5.12 1.79
CA SER A 443 -3.09 -6.03 2.74
C SER A 443 -3.52 -7.49 2.59
N VAL A 444 -4.73 -7.75 2.09
CA VAL A 444 -5.31 -9.09 1.95
C VAL A 444 -5.44 -9.54 0.50
N ALA A 445 -6.07 -8.74 -0.36
CA ALA A 445 -6.48 -9.09 -1.72
C ALA A 445 -5.38 -9.01 -2.77
N VAL A 446 -4.49 -8.01 -2.67
CA VAL A 446 -3.44 -7.83 -3.68
C VAL A 446 -2.45 -9.00 -3.72
N PRO A 447 -1.94 -9.51 -2.58
CA PRO A 447 -1.08 -10.71 -2.60
C PRO A 447 -1.75 -11.90 -3.28
N VAL A 448 -3.06 -12.05 -3.15
CA VAL A 448 -3.83 -13.12 -3.81
C VAL A 448 -3.86 -12.93 -5.32
N LEU A 449 -4.19 -11.74 -5.81
CA LEU A 449 -4.21 -11.47 -7.25
C LEU A 449 -2.84 -11.66 -7.89
N ILE A 450 -1.78 -11.19 -7.24
CA ILE A 450 -0.41 -11.37 -7.72
C ILE A 450 -0.06 -12.86 -7.80
N LYS A 451 -0.46 -13.65 -6.78
CA LYS A 451 -0.27 -15.10 -6.80
C LYS A 451 -1.07 -15.79 -7.90
N LEU A 452 -2.22 -15.22 -8.29
CA LEU A 452 -3.03 -15.66 -9.43
C LEU A 452 -2.49 -15.15 -10.80
N GLY A 453 -1.29 -14.56 -10.83
CA GLY A 453 -0.64 -14.12 -12.07
C GLY A 453 -0.93 -12.68 -12.49
N ALA A 454 -1.66 -11.89 -11.69
CA ALA A 454 -1.88 -10.49 -11.99
C ALA A 454 -0.59 -9.67 -11.84
N GLN A 455 -0.36 -8.72 -12.74
CA GLN A 455 0.72 -7.74 -12.57
C GLN A 455 0.46 -6.86 -11.34
N PRO A 456 1.49 -6.48 -10.55
CA PRO A 456 1.31 -5.78 -9.28
C PRO A 456 0.42 -4.55 -9.37
N ILE A 457 0.73 -3.59 -10.26
CA ILE A 457 -0.07 -2.37 -10.39
C ILE A 457 -1.50 -2.64 -10.87
N GLY A 458 -1.72 -3.66 -11.72
CA GLY A 458 -3.05 -4.10 -12.11
C GLY A 458 -3.83 -4.65 -10.91
N ALA A 459 -3.21 -5.50 -10.09
CA ALA A 459 -3.81 -6.01 -8.86
C ALA A 459 -4.17 -4.89 -7.88
N HIS A 460 -3.29 -3.91 -7.70
CA HIS A 460 -3.53 -2.74 -6.85
C HIS A 460 -4.67 -1.87 -7.40
N LEU A 461 -4.69 -1.56 -8.70
CA LEU A 461 -5.74 -0.75 -9.30
C LEU A 461 -7.09 -1.46 -9.29
N PHE A 462 -7.11 -2.78 -9.53
CA PHE A 462 -8.30 -3.63 -9.42
C PHE A 462 -8.89 -3.52 -8.02
N CYS A 463 -8.07 -3.77 -7.00
CA CYS A 463 -8.46 -3.69 -5.60
C CYS A 463 -8.93 -2.28 -5.21
N LEU A 464 -8.26 -1.23 -5.70
CA LEU A 464 -8.68 0.16 -5.47
C LEU A 464 -10.08 0.43 -6.02
N ILE A 465 -10.35 0.06 -7.27
CA ILE A 465 -11.63 0.34 -7.90
C ILE A 465 -12.75 -0.38 -7.17
N TYR A 466 -12.57 -1.65 -6.81
CA TYR A 466 -13.57 -2.38 -6.02
C TYR A 466 -13.73 -1.82 -4.61
N ALA A 467 -12.64 -1.41 -3.95
CA ALA A 467 -12.72 -0.72 -2.66
C ALA A 467 -13.49 0.60 -2.76
N CYS A 468 -13.38 1.34 -3.87
CA CYS A 468 -14.16 2.55 -4.10
C CYS A 468 -15.63 2.23 -4.40
N LEU A 469 -15.91 1.23 -5.23
CA LEU A 469 -17.27 0.82 -5.61
C LEU A 469 -18.10 0.27 -4.44
N SER A 470 -17.48 -0.14 -3.33
CA SER A 470 -18.18 -0.48 -2.09
C SER A 470 -19.07 0.68 -1.58
N ASN A 471 -18.71 1.94 -1.88
CA ASN A 471 -19.44 3.14 -1.45
C ASN A 471 -20.84 3.27 -2.07
N ILE A 472 -21.13 2.52 -3.13
CA ILE A 472 -22.44 2.46 -3.79
C ILE A 472 -23.06 1.06 -3.76
N THR A 473 -22.36 0.08 -3.20
CA THR A 473 -22.79 -1.33 -3.15
C THR A 473 -23.48 -1.63 -1.81
N PRO A 474 -24.75 -2.11 -1.80
CA PRO A 474 -25.41 -2.58 -0.58
C PRO A 474 -24.62 -3.69 0.10
N PRO A 475 -24.73 -3.88 1.45
CA PRO A 475 -25.71 -3.28 2.36
C PRO A 475 -25.25 -1.98 3.05
N VAL A 476 -24.05 -1.46 2.78
CA VAL A 476 -23.52 -0.29 3.51
C VAL A 476 -23.52 0.98 2.68
N ALA A 477 -23.19 0.90 1.38
CA ALA A 477 -23.30 1.94 0.35
C ALA A 477 -23.29 3.41 0.86
N VAL A 478 -22.26 3.82 1.61
CA VAL A 478 -22.29 5.05 2.43
C VAL A 478 -22.55 6.30 1.59
N SER A 479 -21.97 6.38 0.38
CA SER A 479 -22.20 7.51 -0.53
C SER A 479 -23.63 7.52 -1.06
N SER A 480 -24.19 6.37 -1.41
CA SER A 480 -25.60 6.28 -1.82
C SER A 480 -26.54 6.66 -0.69
N TYR A 481 -26.24 6.29 0.56
CA TYR A 481 -27.10 6.57 1.71
C TYR A 481 -27.07 8.04 2.12
N LEU A 482 -25.90 8.67 2.03
CA LEU A 482 -25.79 10.12 2.18
C LEU A 482 -26.56 10.83 1.06
N ALA A 483 -26.38 10.42 -0.20
CA ALA A 483 -27.09 11.03 -1.33
C ALA A 483 -28.61 10.87 -1.19
N SER A 484 -29.08 9.69 -0.77
CA SER A 484 -30.51 9.45 -0.56
C SER A 484 -31.07 10.26 0.61
N SER A 485 -30.27 10.55 1.65
CA SER A 485 -30.69 11.48 2.72
C SER A 485 -30.83 12.92 2.24
N ILE A 486 -29.96 13.37 1.32
CA ILE A 486 -30.08 14.71 0.70
C ILE A 486 -31.29 14.75 -0.25
N ALA A 487 -31.56 13.65 -0.96
CA ALA A 487 -32.67 13.55 -1.91
C ALA A 487 -34.02 13.23 -1.28
N GLU A 488 -34.04 12.82 0.00
CA GLU A 488 -35.21 12.27 0.70
C GLU A 488 -35.81 11.07 -0.05
N SER A 489 -35.01 10.01 -0.23
CA SER A 489 -35.39 8.84 -1.04
C SER A 489 -34.96 7.51 -0.40
N ASP A 490 -35.45 6.40 -0.96
CA ASP A 490 -35.11 5.07 -0.49
C ASP A 490 -33.62 4.75 -0.73
N MET A 491 -32.93 4.41 0.36
CA MET A 491 -31.48 4.13 0.40
C MET A 491 -31.10 2.95 -0.51
N VAL A 492 -31.84 1.84 -0.44
CA VAL A 492 -31.49 0.60 -1.14
C VAL A 492 -31.78 0.74 -2.63
N LYS A 493 -32.93 1.30 -3.01
CA LYS A 493 -33.26 1.58 -4.41
C LYS A 493 -32.25 2.54 -5.03
N THR A 494 -31.85 3.58 -4.31
CA THR A 494 -30.80 4.51 -4.74
C THR A 494 -29.49 3.77 -5.03
N SER A 495 -29.04 2.90 -4.12
CA SER A 495 -27.82 2.10 -4.33
C SER A 495 -27.94 1.15 -5.53
N LEU A 496 -29.08 0.48 -5.72
CA LEU A 496 -29.29 -0.41 -6.87
C LEU A 496 -29.25 0.35 -8.21
N ILE A 497 -29.78 1.58 -8.26
CA ILE A 497 -29.67 2.45 -9.42
C ILE A 497 -28.21 2.91 -9.60
N ALA A 498 -27.51 3.28 -8.53
CA ALA A 498 -26.11 3.69 -8.59
C ALA A 498 -25.21 2.57 -9.12
N LEU A 499 -25.42 1.32 -8.67
CA LEU A 499 -24.75 0.13 -9.20
C LEU A 499 -24.98 -0.04 -10.71
N LYS A 500 -26.22 0.15 -11.15
CA LYS A 500 -26.57 0.07 -12.57
C LYS A 500 -25.85 1.16 -13.38
N LEU A 501 -25.76 2.39 -12.87
CA LEU A 501 -25.05 3.49 -13.54
C LEU A 501 -23.54 3.26 -13.57
N ALA A 502 -22.98 2.73 -12.49
CA ALA A 502 -21.54 2.48 -12.32
C ALA A 502 -21.09 1.10 -12.86
N PHE A 503 -21.95 0.35 -13.53
CA PHE A 503 -21.69 -1.04 -13.93
C PHE A 503 -20.43 -1.20 -14.78
N SER A 504 -20.10 -0.22 -15.64
CA SER A 504 -18.84 -0.22 -16.39
C SER A 504 -17.62 -0.34 -15.46
N GLY A 505 -17.68 0.28 -14.28
CA GLY A 505 -16.69 0.21 -13.21
C GLY A 505 -16.43 -1.17 -12.64
N PHE A 506 -17.45 -2.03 -12.61
CA PHE A 506 -17.32 -3.41 -12.13
C PHE A 506 -16.72 -4.34 -13.17
N ILE A 507 -16.65 -3.91 -14.42
CA ILE A 507 -16.32 -4.78 -15.55
C ILE A 507 -14.89 -4.54 -16.03
N PHE A 508 -14.50 -3.28 -16.25
CA PHE A 508 -13.17 -2.99 -16.80
C PHE A 508 -11.99 -3.48 -15.95
N PRO A 509 -12.08 -3.65 -14.60
CA PRO A 509 -10.99 -4.23 -13.82
C PRO A 509 -10.55 -5.62 -14.30
N PHE A 510 -11.49 -6.47 -14.72
CA PHE A 510 -11.14 -7.78 -15.27
C PHE A 510 -10.41 -7.67 -16.60
N PHE A 511 -10.80 -6.72 -17.46
CA PHE A 511 -10.21 -6.57 -18.79
C PHE A 511 -8.75 -6.15 -18.73
N PHE A 512 -8.37 -5.23 -17.83
CA PHE A 512 -6.94 -4.89 -17.69
C PHE A 512 -6.14 -5.94 -16.91
N LEU A 513 -6.77 -6.81 -16.12
CA LEU A 513 -6.09 -7.98 -15.56
C LEU A 513 -5.74 -9.00 -16.66
N ILE A 514 -6.63 -9.18 -17.65
CA ILE A 514 -6.38 -10.04 -18.81
C ILE A 514 -5.35 -9.41 -19.76
N ASN A 515 -5.47 -8.09 -20.01
CA ASN A 515 -4.59 -7.36 -20.91
C ASN A 515 -4.02 -6.10 -20.23
N PRO A 516 -2.87 -6.22 -19.54
CA PRO A 516 -2.23 -5.09 -18.85
C PRO A 516 -1.84 -3.91 -19.76
N LYS A 517 -1.86 -4.08 -21.10
CA LYS A 517 -1.66 -2.97 -22.04
C LYS A 517 -2.75 -1.91 -21.94
N LEU A 518 -3.95 -2.27 -21.48
CA LEU A 518 -5.06 -1.32 -21.25
C LEU A 518 -4.74 -0.25 -20.22
N ILE A 519 -3.76 -0.49 -19.34
CA ILE A 519 -3.31 0.48 -18.32
C ILE A 519 -1.92 1.04 -18.66
N GLY A 520 -1.45 0.87 -19.91
CA GLY A 520 -0.30 1.59 -20.47
C GLY A 520 1.06 1.20 -19.93
N LEU A 521 1.22 -0.05 -19.46
CA LEU A 521 2.44 -0.50 -18.74
C LEU A 521 3.50 -1.16 -19.59
N GLU A 522 3.12 -1.74 -20.73
CA GLU A 522 4.03 -2.38 -21.68
C GLU A 522 4.09 -1.52 -22.92
N SER A 523 5.16 -0.73 -23.12
CA SER A 523 5.38 0.22 -24.23
C SER A 523 4.56 -0.08 -25.51
N PRO A 524 3.27 0.27 -25.55
CA PRO A 524 2.43 -0.17 -26.64
C PRO A 524 2.72 0.81 -27.77
N LYS A 525 2.68 0.33 -29.02
CA LYS A 525 2.70 1.26 -30.15
C LYS A 525 1.53 2.24 -29.95
N PHE A 526 1.74 3.54 -30.18
CA PHE A 526 0.73 4.58 -29.94
C PHE A 526 -0.64 4.25 -30.57
N LEU A 527 -0.62 3.62 -31.75
CA LEU A 527 -1.82 3.12 -32.45
C LEU A 527 -2.60 2.04 -31.68
N GLU A 528 -1.92 1.16 -30.94
CA GLU A 528 -2.55 0.09 -30.15
C GLU A 528 -3.32 0.68 -28.96
N ILE A 529 -2.81 1.73 -28.33
CA ILE A 529 -3.50 2.45 -27.24
C ILE A 529 -4.78 3.10 -27.76
N ILE A 530 -4.70 3.81 -28.90
CA ILE A 530 -5.86 4.44 -29.52
C ILE A 530 -6.92 3.38 -29.85
N PHE A 531 -6.50 2.26 -30.45
CA PHE A 531 -7.39 1.16 -30.78
C PHE A 531 -8.11 0.62 -29.53
N LEU A 532 -7.36 0.35 -28.45
CA LEU A 532 -7.93 -0.13 -27.19
C LEU A 532 -8.92 0.87 -26.57
N ILE A 533 -8.62 2.17 -26.58
CA ILE A 533 -9.50 3.21 -26.05
C ILE A 533 -10.78 3.28 -26.87
N VAL A 534 -10.69 3.29 -28.20
CA VAL A 534 -11.86 3.38 -29.10
C VAL A 534 -12.77 2.18 -28.93
N PHE A 535 -12.24 0.96 -29.00
CA PHE A 535 -13.05 -0.26 -28.85
C PHE A 535 -13.66 -0.36 -27.44
N SER A 536 -12.89 -0.06 -26.39
CA SER A 536 -13.42 -0.05 -25.02
C SER A 536 -14.52 0.99 -24.84
N SER A 537 -14.40 2.15 -25.49
CA SER A 537 -15.43 3.20 -25.47
C SER A 537 -16.73 2.75 -26.13
N ILE A 538 -16.61 2.06 -27.27
CA ILE A 538 -17.76 1.49 -27.98
C ILE A 538 -18.42 0.39 -27.15
N GLY A 539 -17.61 -0.47 -26.52
CA GLY A 539 -18.10 -1.51 -25.62
C GLY A 539 -18.86 -0.94 -24.42
N VAL A 540 -18.30 0.06 -23.75
CA VAL A 540 -18.96 0.80 -22.66
C VAL A 540 -20.25 1.46 -23.12
N PHE A 541 -20.26 2.08 -24.29
CA PHE A 541 -21.46 2.67 -24.88
C PHE A 541 -22.57 1.63 -25.09
N ALA A 542 -22.23 0.46 -25.66
CA ALA A 542 -23.17 -0.64 -25.83
C ALA A 542 -23.72 -1.16 -24.49
N ILE A 543 -22.85 -1.34 -23.49
CA ILE A 543 -23.24 -1.73 -22.13
C ILE A 543 -24.23 -0.71 -21.54
N SER A 544 -23.95 0.59 -21.63
CA SER A 544 -24.83 1.65 -21.15
C SER A 544 -26.21 1.62 -21.82
N LEU A 545 -26.28 1.38 -23.14
CA LEU A 545 -27.56 1.21 -23.84
C LEU A 545 -28.34 -0.03 -23.37
N GLY A 546 -27.65 -1.16 -23.17
CA GLY A 546 -28.26 -2.38 -22.65
C GLY A 546 -28.84 -2.19 -21.24
N LEU A 547 -28.11 -1.49 -20.37
CA LEU A 547 -28.53 -1.19 -19.01
C LEU A 547 -29.68 -0.19 -18.97
N THR A 548 -29.55 0.98 -19.59
CA THR A 548 -30.61 2.00 -19.65
C THR A 548 -31.88 1.46 -20.33
N GLY A 549 -31.70 0.65 -21.37
CA GLY A 549 -32.78 0.05 -22.15
C GLY A 549 -33.42 1.02 -23.14
N PHE A 550 -32.72 2.08 -23.54
CA PHE A 550 -33.24 3.09 -24.44
C PHE A 550 -32.15 3.60 -25.39
N PHE A 551 -32.49 3.74 -26.67
CA PHE A 551 -31.62 4.39 -27.67
C PHE A 551 -32.37 5.52 -28.38
N LYS A 552 -33.23 5.17 -29.34
CA LYS A 552 -34.26 6.06 -29.93
C LYS A 552 -35.67 5.69 -29.46
N LYS A 553 -35.86 4.42 -29.14
CA LYS A 553 -37.08 3.82 -28.59
C LYS A 553 -36.70 2.88 -27.45
N ASN A 554 -37.69 2.46 -26.67
CA ASN A 554 -37.50 1.45 -25.62
C ASN A 554 -37.03 0.12 -26.24
N LEU A 555 -35.91 -0.40 -25.73
CA LEU A 555 -35.33 -1.65 -26.18
C LEU A 555 -36.02 -2.84 -25.51
N SER A 556 -36.31 -3.89 -26.28
CA SER A 556 -36.80 -5.16 -25.72
C SER A 556 -35.75 -5.81 -24.82
N LYS A 557 -36.19 -6.66 -23.87
CA LYS A 557 -35.29 -7.38 -22.95
C LYS A 557 -34.17 -8.14 -23.67
N THR A 558 -34.47 -8.77 -24.81
CA THR A 558 -33.47 -9.49 -25.60
C THR A 558 -32.46 -8.56 -26.24
N LYS A 559 -32.91 -7.44 -26.82
CA LYS A 559 -31.99 -6.45 -27.41
C LYS A 559 -31.08 -5.83 -26.37
N ARG A 560 -31.61 -5.57 -25.16
CA ARG A 560 -30.81 -5.14 -24.01
C ARG A 560 -29.72 -6.13 -23.66
N PHE A 561 -30.06 -7.41 -23.61
CA PHE A 561 -29.09 -8.48 -23.37
C PHE A 561 -28.04 -8.57 -24.49
N LEU A 562 -28.45 -8.46 -25.76
CA LEU A 562 -27.51 -8.45 -26.89
C LEU A 562 -26.54 -7.26 -26.84
N PHE A 563 -27.02 -6.05 -26.52
CA PHE A 563 -26.15 -4.89 -26.32
C PHE A 563 -25.13 -5.11 -25.18
N LEU A 564 -25.55 -5.74 -24.08
CA LEU A 564 -24.66 -6.10 -22.97
C LEU A 564 -23.58 -7.11 -23.42
N VAL A 565 -23.99 -8.20 -24.07
CA VAL A 565 -23.07 -9.26 -24.52
C VAL A 565 -22.10 -8.73 -25.56
N LEU A 566 -22.58 -8.02 -26.58
CA LEU A 566 -21.73 -7.43 -27.62
C LEU A 566 -20.77 -6.40 -27.01
N GLY A 567 -21.23 -5.59 -26.05
CA GLY A 567 -20.39 -4.65 -25.35
C GLY A 567 -19.25 -5.32 -24.57
N LEU A 568 -19.53 -6.42 -23.88
CA LEU A 568 -18.51 -7.23 -23.18
C LEU A 568 -17.53 -7.90 -24.15
N LEU A 569 -18.01 -8.44 -25.27
CA LEU A 569 -17.18 -9.09 -26.28
C LEU A 569 -16.29 -8.10 -27.03
N ILE A 570 -16.77 -6.88 -27.31
CA ILE A 570 -15.95 -5.80 -27.89
C ILE A 570 -14.78 -5.45 -26.96
N MET A 571 -15.00 -5.45 -25.65
CA MET A 571 -13.97 -5.17 -24.65
C MET A 571 -13.02 -6.36 -24.43
N TYR A 572 -13.39 -7.57 -24.86
CA TYR A 572 -12.52 -8.74 -24.77
C TYR A 572 -11.27 -8.55 -25.66
N PRO A 573 -10.06 -8.76 -25.13
CA PRO A 573 -8.81 -8.35 -25.77
C PRO A 573 -8.35 -9.28 -26.91
N GLU A 574 -9.28 -9.73 -27.76
CA GLU A 574 -9.01 -10.58 -28.91
C GLU A 574 -9.54 -9.92 -30.19
N LYS A 575 -8.62 -9.60 -31.12
CA LYS A 575 -8.93 -8.76 -32.31
C LYS A 575 -10.13 -9.23 -33.11
N TYR A 576 -10.23 -10.52 -33.39
CA TYR A 576 -11.32 -11.07 -34.21
C TYR A 576 -12.66 -10.96 -33.48
N THR A 577 -12.72 -11.36 -32.22
CA THR A 577 -13.90 -11.22 -31.36
C THR A 577 -14.36 -9.77 -31.26
N SER A 578 -13.45 -8.81 -31.11
CA SER A 578 -13.80 -7.38 -31.08
C SER A 578 -14.38 -6.89 -32.40
N ILE A 579 -13.81 -7.29 -33.55
CA ILE A 579 -14.28 -6.89 -34.89
C ILE A 579 -15.65 -7.50 -35.20
N PHE A 580 -15.83 -8.81 -34.99
CA PHE A 580 -17.13 -9.48 -35.21
C PHE A 580 -18.22 -8.89 -34.32
N SER A 581 -17.91 -8.60 -33.06
CA SER A 581 -18.86 -8.00 -32.13
C SER A 581 -19.19 -6.55 -32.49
N LEU A 582 -18.24 -5.79 -33.05
CA LEU A 582 -18.47 -4.45 -33.58
C LEU A 582 -19.42 -4.47 -34.79
N ILE A 583 -19.23 -5.41 -35.73
CA ILE A 583 -20.13 -5.61 -36.87
C ILE A 583 -21.54 -5.96 -36.36
N GLY A 584 -21.63 -6.88 -35.39
CA GLY A 584 -22.89 -7.24 -34.74
C GLY A 584 -23.58 -6.04 -34.07
N LEU A 585 -22.82 -5.17 -33.41
CA LEU A 585 -23.35 -3.95 -32.78
C LEU A 585 -23.88 -2.95 -33.82
N ILE A 586 -23.14 -2.74 -34.91
CA ILE A 586 -23.56 -1.87 -36.02
C ILE A 586 -24.86 -2.40 -36.63
N PHE A 587 -24.95 -3.70 -36.88
CA PHE A 587 -26.16 -4.33 -37.41
C PHE A 587 -27.35 -4.14 -36.45
N LEU A 588 -27.12 -4.26 -35.14
CA LEU A 588 -28.16 -4.08 -34.12
C LEU A 588 -28.63 -2.61 -34.02
N LEU A 589 -27.71 -1.65 -34.16
CA LEU A 589 -28.02 -0.22 -34.23
C LEU A 589 -28.81 0.15 -35.50
N ILE A 590 -28.44 -0.42 -36.66
CA ILE A 590 -29.16 -0.25 -37.94
C ILE A 590 -30.54 -0.92 -37.89
N GLY A 591 -30.66 -2.11 -37.29
CA GLY A 591 -31.94 -2.79 -37.07
C GLY A 591 -32.86 -2.04 -36.10
N GLU A 592 -32.32 -1.19 -35.22
CA GLU A 592 -33.14 -0.25 -34.45
C GLU A 592 -33.67 0.91 -35.32
N MET A 593 -32.99 1.22 -36.43
CA MET A 593 -33.43 2.19 -37.43
C MET A 593 -34.47 1.61 -38.40
N ASN A 594 -34.53 0.29 -38.62
CA ASN A 594 -35.56 -0.37 -39.44
C ASN A 594 -36.00 -1.76 -38.93
N PHE A 595 -37.31 -1.89 -38.70
CA PHE A 595 -38.13 -3.10 -38.48
C PHE A 595 -38.05 -3.93 -37.18
N LYS A 596 -39.23 -4.51 -36.87
CA LYS A 596 -39.60 -5.36 -35.72
C LYS A 596 -39.17 -6.81 -35.98
N VAL A 597 -38.43 -7.42 -35.05
CA VAL A 597 -38.25 -8.88 -34.99
C VAL A 597 -38.45 -9.36 -33.55
N LYS A 598 -39.26 -10.42 -33.41
CA LYS A 598 -39.65 -11.14 -32.18
C LYS A 598 -38.57 -12.16 -31.82
N ASN A 599 -38.24 -12.25 -30.52
CA ASN A 599 -37.29 -13.21 -29.95
C ASN A 599 -38.01 -14.24 -29.05
N LYS A 600 -37.45 -15.46 -28.97
CA LYS A 600 -37.78 -16.47 -27.97
C LYS A 600 -36.52 -17.16 -27.41
N PHE A 601 -36.56 -17.40 -26.08
CA PHE A 601 -35.87 -18.43 -25.27
C PHE A 601 -34.43 -18.22 -24.74
N PRO A 602 -34.03 -18.88 -23.60
CA PRO A 602 -33.94 -18.23 -22.29
C PRO A 602 -32.54 -18.30 -21.61
N ILE A 603 -32.46 -17.73 -20.40
CA ILE A 603 -31.30 -17.64 -19.48
C ILE A 603 -31.37 -18.74 -18.42
N PHE A 604 -30.22 -19.27 -17.98
CA PHE A 604 -30.11 -20.00 -16.71
C PHE A 604 -28.98 -19.44 -15.83
N PHE A 605 -29.23 -19.43 -14.52
CA PHE A 605 -28.44 -18.81 -13.45
C PHE A 605 -27.74 -19.90 -12.62
N ILE A 606 -26.45 -19.65 -12.33
CA ILE A 606 -25.70 -19.78 -11.06
C ILE A 606 -25.76 -21.09 -10.21
N LEU A 607 -24.55 -21.37 -9.66
CA LEU A 607 -24.18 -21.93 -8.32
C LEU A 607 -23.94 -23.43 -8.23
N MET A 608 -22.76 -23.80 -7.70
CA MET A 608 -22.59 -24.70 -6.54
C MET A 608 -21.12 -24.67 -6.08
N PHE A 609 -20.85 -24.32 -4.81
CA PHE A 609 -20.35 -25.18 -3.69
C PHE A 609 -18.82 -25.48 -3.74
N PHE A 610 -18.07 -25.86 -2.68
CA PHE A 610 -18.37 -26.55 -1.42
C PHE A 610 -17.40 -26.15 -0.29
N LEU A 611 -17.88 -26.33 0.94
CA LEU A 611 -17.11 -26.54 2.17
C LEU A 611 -16.11 -27.70 2.03
N THR A 612 -14.93 -27.59 2.64
CA THR A 612 -14.11 -28.78 2.98
C THR A 612 -13.63 -28.72 4.42
N GLY A 613 -13.71 -29.89 5.06
CA GLY A 613 -13.45 -30.14 6.46
C GLY A 613 -11.99 -29.97 6.86
N CYS A 614 -11.78 -29.72 8.15
CA CYS A 614 -10.46 -29.47 8.73
C CYS A 614 -10.00 -30.64 9.58
N THR A 615 -8.90 -31.28 9.18
CA THR A 615 -8.04 -32.07 10.06
C THR A 615 -7.08 -31.14 10.80
N SER A 616 -6.83 -31.38 12.08
CA SER A 616 -5.87 -30.62 12.88
C SER A 616 -4.43 -31.10 12.62
N PRO A 617 -3.47 -30.22 12.31
CA PRO A 617 -2.07 -30.58 12.05
C PRO A 617 -1.33 -30.99 13.33
N LYS A 618 -0.38 -31.92 13.23
CA LYS A 618 0.47 -32.43 14.32
C LYS A 618 1.55 -31.42 14.78
N TYR A 619 2.11 -30.64 13.85
CA TYR A 619 3.16 -29.64 14.07
C TYR A 619 2.72 -28.29 13.53
N ARG A 620 2.87 -27.25 14.36
CA ARG A 620 2.63 -25.86 13.94
C ARG A 620 3.95 -25.10 13.97
N ILE A 621 4.32 -24.51 12.84
CA ILE A 621 5.62 -23.88 12.62
C ILE A 621 5.41 -22.40 12.30
N ASP A 622 5.87 -21.53 13.18
CA ASP A 622 5.86 -20.09 12.96
C ASP A 622 7.24 -19.62 12.50
N ILE A 623 7.29 -19.00 11.31
CA ILE A 623 8.52 -18.59 10.62
C ILE A 623 8.59 -17.06 10.47
N PRO A 624 9.10 -16.31 11.46
CA PRO A 624 9.46 -14.91 11.26
C PRO A 624 10.62 -14.79 10.28
N THR A 625 10.58 -13.80 9.39
CA THR A 625 11.51 -13.66 8.27
C THR A 625 12.19 -12.27 8.23
N ALA A 626 11.62 -11.33 7.49
CA ALA A 626 12.05 -9.94 7.38
C ALA A 626 10.85 -9.10 6.89
N SER A 627 11.08 -7.90 6.35
CA SER A 627 10.02 -7.15 5.68
C SER A 627 9.40 -7.97 4.53
N THR A 628 8.12 -7.75 4.25
CA THR A 628 7.38 -8.43 3.17
C THR A 628 7.99 -8.22 1.78
N THR A 629 8.75 -7.14 1.62
CA THR A 629 9.48 -6.76 0.41
C THR A 629 10.90 -7.32 0.33
N GLY A 630 11.43 -7.87 1.43
CA GLY A 630 12.80 -8.40 1.52
C GLY A 630 12.89 -9.85 1.02
N ALA A 631 14.10 -10.29 0.63
CA ALA A 631 14.32 -11.61 0.02
C ALA A 631 14.04 -12.82 0.94
N LEU A 632 14.04 -12.64 2.26
CA LEU A 632 13.74 -13.72 3.22
C LEU A 632 12.25 -14.05 3.33
N TYR A 633 11.37 -13.08 3.09
CA TYR A 633 9.93 -13.28 3.16
C TYR A 633 9.39 -14.24 2.09
N PRO A 634 9.70 -14.09 0.78
CA PRO A 634 9.28 -15.05 -0.24
C PRO A 634 9.94 -16.42 -0.06
N LEU A 635 11.18 -16.47 0.47
CA LEU A 635 11.85 -17.73 0.79
C LEU A 635 11.11 -18.48 1.90
N GLY A 636 10.79 -17.79 3.01
CA GLY A 636 9.97 -18.36 4.07
C GLY A 636 8.59 -18.79 3.58
N ALA A 637 7.96 -17.99 2.71
CA ALA A 637 6.67 -18.32 2.09
C ALA A 637 6.72 -19.62 1.28
N SER A 638 7.77 -19.77 0.48
CA SER A 638 7.99 -20.95 -0.36
C SER A 638 8.24 -22.19 0.50
N LEU A 639 9.07 -22.07 1.54
CA LEU A 639 9.31 -23.15 2.50
C LEU A 639 8.03 -23.52 3.27
N ALA A 640 7.25 -22.54 3.73
CA ALA A 640 5.99 -22.78 4.42
C ALA A 640 4.97 -23.49 3.51
N ASN A 641 4.89 -23.13 2.23
CA ASN A 641 4.03 -23.82 1.26
C ASN A 641 4.47 -25.28 1.07
N VAL A 642 5.77 -25.55 0.99
CA VAL A 642 6.31 -26.93 0.92
C VAL A 642 5.93 -27.72 2.17
N LEU A 643 6.13 -27.15 3.36
CA LEU A 643 5.77 -27.78 4.63
C LEU A 643 4.26 -28.05 4.71
N ASN A 644 3.42 -27.09 4.33
CA ASN A 644 1.96 -27.19 4.38
C ASN A 644 1.36 -28.25 3.44
N ARG A 645 2.14 -28.87 2.55
CA ARG A 645 1.69 -30.03 1.75
C ARG A 645 1.57 -31.29 2.60
N ASP A 646 2.39 -31.41 3.63
CA ASP A 646 2.30 -32.50 4.60
C ASP A 646 1.20 -32.15 5.62
N LYS A 647 0.22 -33.06 5.77
CA LYS A 647 -0.92 -32.91 6.67
C LYS A 647 -0.51 -32.79 8.14
N ASP A 648 0.68 -33.28 8.49
CA ASP A 648 1.24 -33.12 9.82
C ASP A 648 1.67 -31.68 10.09
N PHE A 649 1.94 -30.87 9.07
CA PHE A 649 2.47 -29.53 9.23
C PHE A 649 1.43 -28.44 9.01
N ARG A 650 1.61 -27.38 9.78
CA ARG A 650 1.02 -26.08 9.51
C ARG A 650 2.05 -24.99 9.76
N ALA A 651 2.68 -24.55 8.68
CA ALA A 651 3.66 -23.50 8.65
C ALA A 651 3.00 -22.15 8.31
N ASN A 652 3.17 -21.17 9.20
CA ASN A 652 2.77 -19.79 8.98
C ASN A 652 4.04 -18.92 8.87
N ILE A 653 4.01 -17.96 7.97
CA ILE A 653 5.10 -16.98 7.86
C ILE A 653 4.70 -15.66 8.49
N GLN A 654 5.70 -14.96 9.02
CA GLN A 654 5.50 -13.68 9.69
C GLN A 654 6.56 -12.68 9.22
N ALA A 655 6.16 -11.44 9.01
CA ALA A 655 7.12 -10.36 8.81
C ALA A 655 7.82 -10.03 10.14
N SER A 656 9.06 -9.56 10.04
CA SER A 656 9.86 -9.14 11.20
C SER A 656 10.84 -8.03 10.83
N GLY A 657 11.50 -7.46 11.84
CA GLY A 657 12.61 -6.52 11.66
C GLY A 657 13.89 -7.13 11.08
N GLY A 658 13.91 -8.43 10.75
CA GLY A 658 15.08 -9.15 10.22
C GLY A 658 15.78 -10.02 11.27
N GLY A 659 17.03 -10.41 10.99
CA GLY A 659 17.70 -11.50 11.72
C GLY A 659 17.87 -11.29 13.23
N ILE A 660 18.09 -10.06 13.69
CA ILE A 660 18.20 -9.74 15.12
C ILE A 660 16.83 -9.87 15.81
N ASP A 661 15.79 -9.33 15.18
CA ASP A 661 14.42 -9.43 15.66
C ASP A 661 13.99 -10.91 15.71
N ASN A 662 14.30 -11.69 14.67
CA ASN A 662 14.08 -13.14 14.62
C ASN A 662 14.69 -13.89 15.80
N LEU A 663 15.94 -13.57 16.16
CA LEU A 663 16.63 -14.16 17.31
C LEU A 663 15.94 -13.79 18.63
N ASN A 664 15.49 -12.55 18.79
CA ASN A 664 14.74 -12.12 19.96
C ASN A 664 13.35 -12.80 20.04
N ILE A 665 12.63 -12.94 18.92
CA ILE A 665 11.33 -13.63 18.84
C ILE A 665 11.47 -15.09 19.25
N LEU A 666 12.51 -15.78 18.75
CA LEU A 666 12.79 -17.17 19.09
C LEU A 666 13.21 -17.31 20.56
N TYR A 667 14.02 -16.39 21.08
CA TYR A 667 14.42 -16.34 22.50
C TYR A 667 13.20 -16.20 23.43
N ASN A 668 12.22 -15.37 23.03
CA ASN A 668 10.96 -15.18 23.76
C ASN A 668 9.96 -16.33 23.57
N ARG A 669 10.29 -17.35 22.76
CA ARG A 669 9.41 -18.48 22.39
C ARG A 669 8.13 -18.08 21.65
N ASP A 670 8.17 -16.94 20.95
CA ASP A 670 7.05 -16.45 20.13
C ASP A 670 7.08 -17.03 18.69
N ALA A 671 8.13 -17.79 18.33
CA ALA A 671 8.27 -18.55 17.08
C ALA A 671 9.21 -19.74 17.26
N ASN A 672 9.23 -20.67 16.28
CA ASN A 672 9.97 -21.94 16.41
C ASN A 672 11.02 -22.17 15.32
N LEU A 673 10.97 -21.46 14.19
CA LEU A 673 11.92 -21.63 13.08
C LEU A 673 12.20 -20.27 12.44
N SER A 674 13.43 -19.94 12.09
CA SER A 674 13.71 -18.67 11.39
C SER A 674 15.04 -18.70 10.64
N MET A 675 15.39 -17.57 10.02
CA MET A 675 16.59 -17.36 9.21
C MET A 675 17.32 -16.09 9.62
N ALA A 676 18.64 -16.16 9.70
CA ALA A 676 19.54 -15.03 9.96
C ALA A 676 20.96 -15.37 9.50
N VAL A 677 21.81 -14.36 9.35
CA VAL A 677 23.23 -14.60 9.06
C VAL A 677 23.95 -15.14 10.29
N ASN A 678 24.91 -16.05 10.10
CA ASN A 678 25.52 -16.78 11.19
C ASN A 678 26.39 -15.90 12.11
N SER A 679 26.89 -14.76 11.63
CA SER A 679 27.62 -13.79 12.44
C SER A 679 26.80 -13.33 13.66
N ILE A 680 25.52 -12.98 13.47
CA ILE A 680 24.63 -12.59 14.58
C ILE A 680 24.05 -13.78 15.34
N VAL A 681 23.83 -14.93 14.69
CA VAL A 681 23.37 -16.16 15.37
C VAL A 681 24.43 -16.65 16.36
N SER A 682 25.71 -16.63 15.96
CA SER A 682 26.84 -16.99 16.81
C SER A 682 27.01 -16.00 17.96
N GLN A 683 26.88 -14.69 17.72
CA GLN A 683 26.90 -13.69 18.80
C GLN A 683 25.74 -13.88 19.79
N SER A 684 24.54 -14.24 19.32
CA SER A 684 23.39 -14.54 20.19
C SER A 684 23.62 -15.79 21.05
N TYR A 685 24.18 -16.85 20.46
CA TYR A 685 24.53 -18.08 21.18
C TYR A 685 25.60 -17.86 22.26
N GLU A 686 26.61 -17.04 21.98
CA GLU A 686 27.69 -16.72 22.91
C GLU A 686 27.38 -15.55 23.86
N GLY A 687 26.29 -14.81 23.64
CA GLY A 687 25.97 -13.61 24.42
C GLY A 687 26.99 -12.48 24.23
N LYS A 688 27.41 -12.23 22.97
CA LYS A 688 28.36 -11.18 22.59
C LYS A 688 27.68 -10.03 21.84
N GLY A 689 28.40 -8.92 21.68
CA GLY A 689 27.89 -7.74 20.97
C GLY A 689 26.59 -7.21 21.61
N ILE A 690 25.55 -7.04 20.80
CA ILE A 690 24.22 -6.59 21.27
C ILE A 690 23.50 -7.59 22.19
N PHE A 691 23.99 -8.84 22.26
CA PHE A 691 23.43 -9.91 23.08
C PHE A 691 24.18 -10.08 24.41
N LYS A 692 25.04 -9.13 24.81
CA LYS A 692 25.77 -9.19 26.09
C LYS A 692 24.82 -9.38 27.28
N GLY A 693 25.05 -10.44 28.07
CA GLY A 693 24.19 -10.83 29.19
C GLY A 693 22.88 -11.54 28.81
N ARG A 694 22.70 -11.89 27.52
CA ARG A 694 21.50 -12.56 26.97
C ARG A 694 21.88 -13.73 26.05
N GLU A 695 22.79 -14.59 26.49
CA GLU A 695 23.20 -15.76 25.72
C GLU A 695 22.05 -16.76 25.51
N ASN A 696 21.92 -17.27 24.28
CA ASN A 696 20.88 -18.23 23.92
C ASN A 696 21.48 -19.61 23.58
N LYS A 697 21.81 -20.40 24.61
CA LYS A 697 22.37 -21.76 24.46
C LYS A 697 21.40 -22.78 23.85
N LYS A 698 20.12 -22.43 23.72
CA LYS A 698 19.11 -23.29 23.09
C LYS A 698 19.12 -23.21 21.56
N LEU A 699 19.82 -22.26 20.94
CA LEU A 699 19.87 -22.16 19.48
C LEU A 699 20.46 -23.43 18.85
N ARG A 700 19.83 -23.88 17.77
CA ARG A 700 20.26 -25.00 16.93
C ARG A 700 20.18 -24.62 15.46
N ILE A 701 21.17 -25.02 14.67
CA ILE A 701 21.16 -24.82 13.21
C ILE A 701 20.48 -26.02 12.53
N ILE A 702 19.74 -25.76 11.46
CA ILE A 702 19.13 -26.77 10.58
C ILE A 702 19.92 -26.90 9.27
N ALA A 703 20.25 -25.77 8.64
CA ALA A 703 20.96 -25.74 7.36
C ALA A 703 21.66 -24.38 7.15
N SER A 704 22.81 -24.41 6.48
CA SER A 704 23.43 -23.25 5.82
C SER A 704 22.90 -23.11 4.40
N LEU A 705 22.66 -21.88 3.96
CA LEU A 705 22.06 -21.54 2.67
C LEU A 705 23.10 -20.92 1.74
N TYR A 706 23.09 -19.60 1.60
CA TYR A 706 23.98 -18.82 0.74
C TYR A 706 24.78 -17.81 1.56
N LEU A 707 25.90 -17.35 1.00
CA LEU A 707 26.75 -16.32 1.61
C LEU A 707 26.20 -14.91 1.34
N ASN A 708 26.19 -14.07 2.37
CA ASN A 708 25.87 -12.64 2.26
C ASN A 708 27.18 -11.84 2.32
N PRO A 709 27.77 -11.45 1.18
CA PRO A 709 28.95 -10.60 1.17
C PRO A 709 28.66 -9.19 1.71
N ASN A 710 29.64 -8.65 2.42
CA ASN A 710 29.71 -7.25 2.80
C ASN A 710 30.20 -6.44 1.59
N GLN A 711 29.32 -5.63 1.00
CA GLN A 711 29.58 -4.86 -0.21
C GLN A 711 29.71 -3.39 0.21
N ILE A 712 30.95 -2.94 0.35
CA ILE A 712 31.30 -1.60 0.84
C ILE A 712 31.53 -0.71 -0.37
N LEU A 713 30.64 0.24 -0.62
CA LEU A 713 30.74 1.16 -1.74
C LEU A 713 31.29 2.50 -1.27
N VAL A 714 32.32 3.00 -1.94
CA VAL A 714 32.96 4.29 -1.65
C VAL A 714 32.97 5.16 -2.90
N ARG A 715 32.87 6.47 -2.71
CA ARG A 715 32.91 7.40 -3.84
C ARG A 715 34.31 7.45 -4.46
N LYS A 716 34.37 7.37 -5.80
CA LYS A 716 35.63 7.38 -6.55
C LYS A 716 36.43 8.69 -6.39
N ASP A 717 35.74 9.82 -6.18
CA ASP A 717 36.39 11.12 -6.04
C ASP A 717 37.18 11.29 -4.74
N LEU A 718 36.94 10.44 -3.74
CA LEU A 718 37.62 10.47 -2.44
C LEU A 718 38.87 9.58 -2.36
N LYS A 719 39.15 8.78 -3.40
CA LYS A 719 40.33 7.88 -3.48
C LYS A 719 40.53 6.96 -2.27
N ILE A 720 39.43 6.52 -1.64
CA ILE A 720 39.43 5.60 -0.49
C ILE A 720 39.88 4.20 -0.95
N LYS A 721 40.94 3.65 -0.35
CA LYS A 721 41.51 2.34 -0.71
C LYS A 721 41.40 1.29 0.38
N SER A 722 41.17 1.71 1.63
CA SER A 722 41.02 0.82 2.78
C SER A 722 39.93 1.32 3.75
N LEU A 723 39.47 0.43 4.63
CA LEU A 723 38.52 0.80 5.70
C LEU A 723 39.08 1.85 6.67
N LYS A 724 40.42 1.92 6.83
CA LYS A 724 41.07 2.91 7.68
C LYS A 724 40.95 4.33 7.13
N ASP A 725 40.86 4.47 5.81
CA ASP A 725 40.75 5.77 5.14
C ASP A 725 39.37 6.42 5.36
N LEU A 726 38.40 5.67 5.88
CA LEU A 726 37.08 6.19 6.25
C LEU A 726 37.09 7.00 7.55
N LYS A 727 38.21 7.06 8.26
CA LYS A 727 38.34 7.82 9.51
C LYS A 727 38.03 9.31 9.27
N GLY A 728 37.13 9.85 10.09
CA GLY A 728 36.64 11.23 10.02
C GLY A 728 35.61 11.48 8.91
N SER A 729 35.17 10.46 8.17
CA SER A 729 34.20 10.63 7.08
C SER A 729 32.76 10.37 7.55
N HIS A 730 31.77 11.01 6.92
CA HIS A 730 30.36 10.63 7.07
C HIS A 730 30.06 9.42 6.20
N PHE A 731 29.73 8.28 6.81
CA PHE A 731 29.59 7.02 6.07
C PHE A 731 28.30 6.30 6.44
N SER A 732 27.58 5.75 5.45
CA SER A 732 26.33 5.05 5.71
C SER A 732 26.56 3.61 6.15
N VAL A 733 25.99 3.24 7.30
CA VAL A 733 26.18 1.92 7.93
C VAL A 733 24.91 1.06 7.89
N GLY A 734 23.90 1.49 7.12
CA GLY A 734 22.59 0.88 7.09
C GLY A 734 21.64 1.39 8.17
N ASN A 735 20.44 0.81 8.23
CA ASN A 735 19.39 1.26 9.15
C ASN A 735 19.80 1.06 10.62
N PRO A 736 19.31 1.92 11.55
CA PRO A 736 19.53 1.74 12.99
C PRO A 736 19.10 0.35 13.47
N GLY A 737 19.97 -0.34 14.20
CA GLY A 737 19.74 -1.68 14.74
C GLY A 737 19.72 -2.80 13.71
N SER A 738 20.07 -2.52 12.45
CA SER A 738 20.10 -3.54 11.40
C SER A 738 21.32 -4.45 11.52
N THR A 739 21.24 -5.64 10.91
CA THR A 739 22.39 -6.53 10.79
C THR A 739 23.56 -5.82 10.10
N THR A 740 23.30 -5.02 9.06
CA THR A 740 24.32 -4.25 8.34
C THR A 740 25.08 -3.26 9.25
N GLU A 741 24.39 -2.60 10.19
CA GLU A 741 25.05 -1.67 11.13
C GLU A 741 25.99 -2.44 12.07
N LEU A 742 25.56 -3.61 12.55
CA LEU A 742 26.39 -4.45 13.41
C LEU A 742 27.59 -5.03 12.67
N GLU A 743 27.40 -5.39 11.40
CA GLU A 743 28.48 -5.84 10.52
C GLU A 743 29.53 -4.74 10.37
N ALA A 744 29.11 -3.53 9.95
CA ALA A 744 30.01 -2.38 9.84
C ALA A 744 30.74 -2.13 11.17
N LYS A 745 30.02 -2.14 12.29
CA LYS A 745 30.59 -1.97 13.63
C LYS A 745 31.63 -3.04 13.97
N ALA A 746 31.33 -4.31 13.74
CA ALA A 746 32.26 -5.41 14.03
C ALA A 746 33.55 -5.28 13.19
N HIS A 747 33.46 -4.81 11.95
CA HIS A 747 34.62 -4.60 11.08
C HIS A 747 35.47 -3.40 11.54
N PHE A 748 34.85 -2.28 11.91
CA PHE A 748 35.58 -1.12 12.43
C PHE A 748 36.21 -1.41 13.81
N GLU A 749 35.51 -2.11 14.70
CA GLU A 749 36.06 -2.53 16.00
C GLU A 749 37.26 -3.47 15.84
N ALA A 750 37.24 -4.37 14.85
CA ALA A 750 38.38 -5.23 14.53
C ALA A 750 39.62 -4.45 14.04
N LEU A 751 39.44 -3.21 13.58
CA LEU A 751 40.52 -2.28 13.23
C LEU A 751 40.92 -1.35 14.39
N GLY A 752 40.30 -1.49 15.57
CA GLY A 752 40.50 -0.60 16.71
C GLY A 752 39.83 0.77 16.55
N MET A 753 38.85 0.89 15.64
CA MET A 753 38.11 2.14 15.40
C MET A 753 36.74 2.10 16.09
N ASP A 754 36.37 3.19 16.76
CA ASP A 754 35.03 3.37 17.32
C ASP A 754 34.14 4.01 16.26
N ILE A 755 33.16 3.26 15.78
CA ILE A 755 32.26 3.71 14.71
C ILE A 755 31.56 5.05 15.03
N ASN A 756 31.28 5.36 16.31
CA ASN A 756 30.59 6.60 16.68
C ASN A 756 31.53 7.80 16.83
N LYS A 757 32.83 7.57 16.98
CA LYS A 757 33.84 8.62 17.13
C LYS A 757 34.64 8.84 15.85
N ASP A 758 34.96 7.75 15.15
CA ASP A 758 35.88 7.74 14.03
C ASP A 758 35.17 7.76 12.65
N ILE A 759 33.87 7.42 12.52
CA ILE A 759 33.20 7.19 11.21
C ILE A 759 31.92 8.02 10.99
N PHE A 760 31.58 8.97 11.89
CA PHE A 760 30.36 9.82 11.82
C PHE A 760 29.16 9.16 11.09
N PRO A 761 28.57 8.10 11.69
CA PRO A 761 27.80 7.12 10.93
C PRO A 761 26.39 7.62 10.57
N GLU A 762 26.06 7.60 9.28
CA GLU A 762 24.73 7.89 8.76
C GLU A 762 23.86 6.63 8.73
N ARG A 763 22.80 6.61 9.54
CA ARG A 763 21.94 5.44 9.71
C ARG A 763 20.67 5.56 8.88
N VAL A 764 20.79 5.17 7.62
CA VAL A 764 19.78 5.38 6.58
C VAL A 764 19.57 4.11 5.76
N SER A 765 18.45 4.04 5.05
CA SER A 765 18.19 2.93 4.13
C SER A 765 19.11 2.98 2.90
N PRO A 766 19.31 1.86 2.17
CA PRO A 766 20.07 1.89 0.91
C PRO A 766 19.54 2.91 -0.10
N SER A 767 18.22 3.09 -0.20
CA SER A 767 17.59 4.07 -1.09
C SER A 767 17.88 5.51 -0.69
N GLU A 768 17.81 5.83 0.62
CA GLU A 768 18.20 7.15 1.14
C GLU A 768 19.71 7.39 0.97
N ALA A 769 20.54 6.37 1.19
CA ALA A 769 21.98 6.45 0.98
C ALA A 769 22.34 6.79 -0.47
N ILE A 770 21.60 6.27 -1.46
CA ILE A 770 21.76 6.66 -2.88
C ILE A 770 21.57 8.17 -3.05
N SER A 771 20.52 8.74 -2.45
CA SER A 771 20.28 10.19 -2.53
C SER A 771 21.40 10.99 -1.84
N LEU A 772 21.85 10.54 -0.68
CA LEU A 772 22.95 11.20 0.05
C LEU A 772 24.27 11.11 -0.71
N LEU A 773 24.58 9.97 -1.34
CA LEU A 773 25.74 9.81 -2.22
C LEU A 773 25.69 10.74 -3.43
N LYS A 774 24.54 10.83 -4.11
CA LYS A 774 24.33 11.76 -5.24
C LYS A 774 24.52 13.22 -4.83
N SER A 775 24.06 13.58 -3.63
CA SER A 775 24.25 14.91 -3.05
C SER A 775 25.64 15.12 -2.41
N LYS A 776 26.55 14.14 -2.51
CA LYS A 776 27.91 14.14 -1.95
C LYS A 776 27.98 14.36 -0.42
N LYS A 777 26.89 14.11 0.31
CA LYS A 777 26.81 14.27 1.78
C LYS A 777 27.46 13.14 2.56
N ILE A 778 27.66 11.97 1.94
CA ILE A 778 28.36 10.83 2.53
C ILE A 778 29.51 10.35 1.64
N SER A 779 30.49 9.70 2.23
CA SER A 779 31.70 9.15 1.59
C SER A 779 31.48 7.77 0.96
N GLY A 780 30.50 7.02 1.48
CA GLY A 780 30.19 5.67 1.04
C GLY A 780 29.02 5.06 1.79
N VAL A 781 28.71 3.80 1.46
CA VAL A 781 27.63 3.01 2.06
C VAL A 781 28.03 1.55 2.22
N TRP A 782 27.62 0.96 3.34
CA TRP A 782 27.74 -0.47 3.62
C TRP A 782 26.47 -1.22 3.24
N ILE A 783 26.59 -2.26 2.43
CA ILE A 783 25.46 -3.13 2.06
C ILE A 783 25.84 -4.59 2.28
N MET A 784 25.18 -5.27 3.22
CA MET A 784 25.28 -6.73 3.35
C MET A 784 24.09 -7.40 2.68
N ALA A 785 24.34 -8.09 1.57
CA ALA A 785 23.30 -8.79 0.80
C ALA A 785 23.93 -9.82 -0.14
N GLY A 786 23.14 -10.81 -0.59
CA GLY A 786 23.53 -11.69 -1.69
C GLY A 786 23.90 -10.91 -2.96
N ALA A 787 24.94 -11.35 -3.66
CA ALA A 787 25.40 -10.74 -4.90
C ALA A 787 24.88 -11.53 -6.12
N PRO A 788 24.33 -10.87 -7.18
CA PRO A 788 24.15 -9.42 -7.31
C PRO A 788 22.98 -8.86 -6.48
N SER A 789 23.13 -7.61 -6.03
CA SER A 789 22.12 -6.84 -5.31
C SER A 789 21.69 -5.61 -6.11
N ALA A 790 20.38 -5.39 -6.21
CA ALA A 790 19.80 -4.29 -6.99
C ALA A 790 20.29 -2.91 -6.51
N SER A 791 20.37 -2.69 -5.19
CA SER A 791 20.84 -1.42 -4.62
C SER A 791 22.31 -1.15 -4.98
N VAL A 792 23.16 -2.19 -4.96
CA VAL A 792 24.56 -2.08 -5.34
C VAL A 792 24.68 -1.72 -6.82
N THR A 793 23.91 -2.38 -7.68
CA THR A 793 23.84 -2.06 -9.12
C THR A 793 23.41 -0.61 -9.36
N GLU A 794 22.36 -0.13 -8.68
CA GLU A 794 21.88 1.25 -8.83
C GLU A 794 22.90 2.29 -8.37
N ILE A 795 23.58 2.07 -7.24
CA ILE A 795 24.62 2.97 -6.73
C ILE A 795 25.78 3.06 -7.73
N LEU A 796 26.27 1.91 -8.23
CA LEU A 796 27.36 1.87 -9.20
C LEU A 796 27.00 2.60 -10.50
N LEU A 797 25.73 2.53 -10.93
CA LEU A 797 25.24 3.21 -12.14
C LEU A 797 24.99 4.70 -11.95
N THR A 798 24.58 5.15 -10.75
CA THR A 798 23.99 6.49 -10.58
C THR A 798 24.72 7.42 -9.61
N ALA A 799 25.70 6.92 -8.84
CA ALA A 799 26.32 7.69 -7.75
C ALA A 799 27.87 7.73 -7.78
N ASN A 800 28.51 7.42 -8.91
CA ASN A 800 29.97 7.46 -9.12
C ASN A 800 30.79 6.80 -7.98
N CYS A 801 30.41 5.58 -7.60
CA CYS A 801 31.06 4.79 -6.56
C CYS A 801 31.81 3.58 -7.13
N GLU A 802 32.66 2.98 -6.31
CA GLU A 802 33.28 1.68 -6.54
C GLU A 802 33.20 0.81 -5.28
N ILE A 803 33.33 -0.51 -5.45
CA ILE A 803 33.33 -1.45 -4.32
C ILE A 803 34.76 -1.55 -3.76
N LEU A 804 34.90 -1.36 -2.45
CA LEU A 804 36.16 -1.46 -1.73
C LEU A 804 36.61 -2.92 -1.63
N ASN A 805 37.88 -3.18 -1.95
CA ASN A 805 38.49 -4.50 -1.83
C ASN A 805 39.09 -4.68 -0.43
N LEU A 806 38.64 -5.70 0.31
CA LEU A 806 39.18 -6.05 1.62
C LEU A 806 40.37 -7.01 1.50
N ASP A 807 41.29 -6.86 2.43
CA ASP A 807 42.43 -7.76 2.61
C ASP A 807 41.97 -9.11 3.19
N PRO A 808 42.24 -10.25 2.54
CA PRO A 808 41.92 -11.58 3.08
C PRO A 808 42.45 -11.84 4.49
N ASP A 809 43.64 -11.31 4.83
CA ASP A 809 44.25 -11.48 6.16
C ASP A 809 43.47 -10.73 7.25
N PHE A 810 42.85 -9.61 6.89
CA PHE A 810 41.95 -8.88 7.79
C PHE A 810 40.69 -9.68 8.10
N ILE A 811 40.16 -10.42 7.12
CA ILE A 811 38.96 -11.24 7.29
C ILE A 811 39.25 -12.44 8.20
N GLU A 812 40.45 -13.01 8.14
CA GLU A 812 40.88 -14.02 9.11
C GLU A 812 40.98 -13.46 10.54
N LYS A 813 41.55 -12.26 10.71
CA LYS A 813 41.60 -11.56 12.01
C LYS A 813 40.21 -11.24 12.55
N LEU A 814 39.26 -10.85 11.70
CA LEU A 814 37.86 -10.60 12.07
C LEU A 814 37.22 -11.84 12.71
N ASN A 815 37.54 -13.04 12.20
CA ASN A 815 37.03 -14.33 12.70
C ASN A 815 37.59 -14.75 14.07
N VAL A 816 38.73 -14.21 14.51
CA VAL A 816 39.34 -14.55 15.81
C VAL A 816 38.40 -14.14 16.97
N ASN A 817 37.82 -12.94 16.87
CA ASN A 817 36.96 -12.38 17.92
C ASN A 817 35.46 -12.53 17.62
N ASN A 818 35.09 -12.62 16.35
CA ASN A 818 33.70 -12.74 15.88
C ASN A 818 33.57 -13.92 14.92
N LYS A 819 33.30 -15.13 15.43
CA LYS A 819 33.11 -16.32 14.57
C LYS A 819 31.84 -16.17 13.74
N GLY A 820 31.94 -16.46 12.43
CA GLY A 820 30.79 -16.46 11.50
C GLY A 820 31.04 -15.75 10.17
N TYR A 821 32.28 -15.39 9.86
CA TYR A 821 32.68 -14.79 8.59
C TYR A 821 33.46 -15.78 7.72
N GLU A 822 33.42 -15.59 6.41
CA GLU A 822 34.24 -16.30 5.43
C GLU A 822 34.80 -15.32 4.39
N ASN A 823 35.95 -15.67 3.83
CA ASN A 823 36.47 -15.00 2.65
C ASN A 823 35.54 -15.23 1.45
N TYR A 824 35.17 -14.15 0.76
CA TYR A 824 34.31 -14.19 -0.42
C TYR A 824 34.84 -13.28 -1.52
N THR A 825 34.88 -13.81 -2.74
CA THR A 825 35.30 -13.05 -3.92
C THR A 825 34.09 -12.73 -4.80
N ILE A 826 33.75 -11.46 -4.91
CA ILE A 826 32.79 -10.95 -5.88
C ILE A 826 33.47 -10.96 -7.25
N LYS A 827 33.00 -11.83 -8.15
CA LYS A 827 33.54 -11.93 -9.51
C LYS A 827 33.28 -10.67 -10.31
N LYS A 828 34.25 -10.29 -11.16
CA LYS A 828 34.17 -9.11 -12.03
C LYS A 828 32.89 -9.05 -12.87
N SER A 829 32.38 -10.20 -13.30
CA SER A 829 31.15 -10.34 -14.11
C SER A 829 29.86 -10.01 -13.36
N VAL A 830 29.86 -9.99 -12.03
CA VAL A 830 28.62 -9.79 -11.23
C VAL A 830 28.12 -8.35 -11.34
N TYR A 831 29.04 -7.39 -11.38
CA TYR A 831 28.73 -5.95 -11.48
C TYR A 831 29.47 -5.25 -12.62
N ASN A 832 30.08 -6.00 -13.55
CA ASN A 832 30.95 -5.48 -14.60
C ASN A 832 32.10 -4.62 -14.05
N ASN A 833 32.72 -5.07 -12.95
CA ASN A 833 33.88 -4.43 -12.37
C ASN A 833 35.15 -4.70 -13.19
N ASN A 834 36.18 -3.88 -13.01
CA ASN A 834 37.47 -4.06 -13.70
C ASN A 834 38.25 -5.30 -13.21
N LYS A 835 38.01 -5.75 -11.98
CA LYS A 835 38.69 -6.88 -11.34
C LYS A 835 37.76 -7.62 -10.36
N ASP A 836 38.17 -8.82 -9.97
CA ASP A 836 37.58 -9.55 -8.84
C ASP A 836 37.84 -8.77 -7.54
N ILE A 837 36.86 -8.79 -6.63
CA ILE A 837 36.90 -8.01 -5.37
C ILE A 837 36.71 -8.97 -4.19
N ASN A 838 37.68 -8.97 -3.28
CA ASN A 838 37.63 -9.73 -2.04
C ASN A 838 36.87 -8.95 -0.96
N THR A 839 36.06 -9.68 -0.20
CA THR A 839 35.31 -9.16 0.93
C THR A 839 34.96 -10.28 1.92
N SER A 840 34.50 -9.91 3.10
CA SER A 840 33.92 -10.85 4.06
C SER A 840 32.49 -11.20 3.65
N ALA A 841 32.06 -12.41 3.98
CA ALA A 841 30.66 -12.80 3.88
C ALA A 841 30.24 -13.61 5.10
N SER A 842 28.96 -13.57 5.45
CA SER A 842 28.39 -14.44 6.48
C SER A 842 27.31 -15.36 5.89
N PRO A 843 27.32 -16.67 6.19
CA PRO A 843 26.31 -17.58 5.68
C PRO A 843 24.94 -17.27 6.29
N MET A 844 23.91 -17.21 5.44
CA MET A 844 22.53 -17.27 5.88
C MET A 844 22.24 -18.69 6.40
N VAL A 845 21.71 -18.82 7.61
CA VAL A 845 21.38 -20.12 8.21
C VAL A 845 19.90 -20.19 8.58
N ILE A 846 19.32 -21.38 8.44
CA ILE A 846 18.04 -21.74 9.06
C ILE A 846 18.36 -22.21 10.48
N PHE A 847 17.68 -21.62 11.48
CA PHE A 847 17.88 -21.95 12.88
C PHE A 847 16.56 -22.17 13.62
N THR A 848 16.64 -22.90 14.73
CA THR A 848 15.53 -23.24 15.62
C THR A 848 16.00 -23.29 17.09
N SER A 849 15.10 -23.66 18.01
CA SER A 849 15.38 -23.95 19.41
C SER A 849 15.57 -25.46 19.60
N SER A 850 16.38 -25.85 20.59
CA SER A 850 16.48 -27.23 21.07
C SER A 850 15.16 -27.79 21.62
N ASP A 851 14.16 -26.94 21.84
CA ASP A 851 12.81 -27.34 22.25
C ASP A 851 11.99 -27.96 21.09
N MET A 852 12.44 -27.85 19.83
CA MET A 852 11.81 -28.50 18.68
C MET A 852 12.10 -30.02 18.71
N SER A 853 11.09 -30.85 18.47
CA SER A 853 11.29 -32.31 18.49
C SER A 853 12.22 -32.78 17.36
N GLU A 854 12.95 -33.86 17.62
CA GLU A 854 13.86 -34.46 16.65
C GLU A 854 13.14 -34.84 15.35
N GLU A 855 11.96 -35.46 15.45
CA GLU A 855 11.12 -35.84 14.31
C GLU A 855 10.71 -34.62 13.48
N CYS A 856 10.27 -33.54 14.13
CA CYS A 856 9.85 -32.31 13.46
C CYS A 856 11.01 -31.67 12.69
N ALA A 857 12.17 -31.52 13.36
CA ALA A 857 13.35 -30.96 12.72
C ALA A 857 13.85 -31.82 11.55
N TYR A 858 13.85 -33.15 11.68
CA TYR A 858 14.19 -34.07 10.59
C TYR A 858 13.28 -33.89 9.38
N LYS A 859 11.96 -33.84 9.59
CA LYS A 859 10.97 -33.62 8.52
C LYS A 859 11.13 -32.26 7.85
N ILE A 860 11.43 -31.20 8.60
CA ILE A 860 11.72 -29.86 8.05
C ILE A 860 12.98 -29.89 7.19
N THR A 861 14.07 -30.50 7.67
CA THR A 861 15.32 -30.65 6.91
C THR A 861 15.07 -31.43 5.63
N LYS A 862 14.31 -32.52 5.70
CA LYS A 862 13.91 -33.33 4.54
C LYS A 862 13.11 -32.54 3.52
N ALA A 863 12.05 -31.87 3.96
CA ALA A 863 11.17 -31.09 3.09
C ALA A 863 11.94 -29.98 2.35
N PHE A 864 12.87 -29.30 3.02
CA PHE A 864 13.69 -28.26 2.41
C PHE A 864 14.58 -28.81 1.27
N TRP A 865 15.36 -29.86 1.55
CA TRP A 865 16.35 -30.37 0.59
C TRP A 865 15.72 -31.17 -0.55
N GLU A 866 14.63 -31.91 -0.32
CA GLU A 866 13.96 -32.68 -1.37
C GLU A 866 13.17 -31.79 -2.35
N ASN A 867 12.81 -30.57 -1.94
CA ASN A 867 12.11 -29.60 -2.77
C ASN A 867 13.01 -28.42 -3.20
N LEU A 868 14.35 -28.58 -3.13
CA LEU A 868 15.29 -27.49 -3.37
C LEU A 868 15.15 -26.86 -4.77
N GLU A 869 14.90 -27.66 -5.81
CA GLU A 869 14.75 -27.14 -7.18
C GLU A 869 13.49 -26.28 -7.36
N GLU A 870 12.39 -26.63 -6.70
CA GLU A 870 11.18 -25.78 -6.66
C GLU A 870 11.45 -24.49 -5.88
N LEU A 871 12.16 -24.59 -4.75
CA LEU A 871 12.56 -23.44 -3.96
C LEU A 871 13.51 -22.51 -4.73
N LYS A 872 14.40 -23.05 -5.58
CA LYS A 872 15.27 -22.29 -6.50
C LYS A 872 14.48 -21.56 -7.58
N ALA A 873 13.46 -22.20 -8.16
CA ALA A 873 12.62 -21.59 -9.19
C ALA A 873 11.86 -20.37 -8.66
N SER A 874 11.43 -20.41 -7.40
CA SER A 874 10.70 -19.33 -6.73
C SER A 874 11.61 -18.29 -6.05
N ASN A 875 12.87 -18.62 -5.73
CA ASN A 875 13.77 -17.76 -4.97
C ASN A 875 15.17 -17.69 -5.58
N LYS A 876 15.46 -16.57 -6.26
CA LYS A 876 16.76 -16.34 -6.93
C LYS A 876 17.97 -16.47 -6.01
N VAL A 877 17.83 -16.17 -4.72
CA VAL A 877 18.91 -16.29 -3.72
C VAL A 877 19.37 -17.73 -3.48
N LEU A 878 18.54 -18.72 -3.80
CA LEU A 878 18.89 -20.14 -3.64
C LEU A 878 19.59 -20.75 -4.86
N LYS A 879 19.75 -20.01 -5.96
CA LYS A 879 20.20 -20.55 -7.25
C LYS A 879 21.48 -21.41 -7.15
N ASN A 880 22.42 -21.00 -6.30
CA ASN A 880 23.72 -21.67 -6.10
C ASN A 880 23.79 -22.50 -4.81
N VAL A 881 22.66 -22.75 -4.14
CA VAL A 881 22.61 -23.57 -2.93
C VAL A 881 22.64 -25.04 -3.33
N GLU A 882 23.50 -25.78 -2.64
CA GLU A 882 23.73 -27.21 -2.86
C GLU A 882 23.90 -27.91 -1.52
N ILE A 883 23.40 -29.15 -1.42
CA ILE A 883 23.40 -29.92 -0.18
C ILE A 883 24.82 -30.20 0.35
N LYS A 884 25.83 -30.27 -0.53
CA LYS A 884 27.24 -30.42 -0.13
C LYS A 884 27.75 -29.27 0.74
N ASN A 885 27.12 -28.09 0.64
CA ASN A 885 27.45 -26.90 1.42
C ASN A 885 26.49 -26.68 2.60
N ALA A 886 25.62 -27.65 2.92
CA ALA A 886 24.58 -27.53 3.94
C ALA A 886 25.12 -27.22 5.35
N LEU A 887 26.38 -27.56 5.63
CA LEU A 887 27.05 -27.34 6.91
C LEU A 887 28.16 -26.28 6.82
N ARG A 888 28.29 -25.59 5.68
CA ARG A 888 29.33 -24.59 5.46
C ARG A 888 29.14 -23.40 6.39
N GLY A 889 30.19 -23.04 7.13
CA GLY A 889 30.24 -21.83 7.92
C GLY A 889 29.28 -21.76 9.10
N ILE A 890 28.75 -22.90 9.58
CA ILE A 890 27.81 -22.96 10.73
C ILE A 890 28.46 -22.65 12.08
N GLY A 891 29.80 -22.73 12.17
CA GLY A 891 30.56 -22.28 13.34
C GLY A 891 30.30 -23.13 14.60
N LYS A 892 30.18 -22.47 15.77
CA LYS A 892 30.04 -23.13 17.08
C LYS A 892 28.60 -23.46 17.48
N VAL A 893 27.60 -22.97 16.75
CA VAL A 893 26.20 -23.22 17.10
C VAL A 893 25.87 -24.66 16.71
N PRO A 894 25.44 -25.51 17.66
CA PRO A 894 25.27 -26.92 17.38
C PRO A 894 24.14 -27.17 16.39
N LEU A 895 24.34 -28.16 15.53
CA LEU A 895 23.30 -28.64 14.62
C LEU A 895 22.17 -29.30 15.42
N HIS A 896 20.92 -29.12 14.98
CA HIS A 896 19.78 -29.78 15.61
C HIS A 896 19.90 -31.31 15.45
N PRO A 897 19.62 -32.14 16.48
CA PRO A 897 19.72 -33.60 16.38
C PRO A 897 18.97 -34.20 15.18
N GLY A 898 17.75 -33.73 14.92
CA GLY A 898 16.95 -34.19 13.76
C GLY A 898 17.57 -33.84 12.40
N ALA A 899 18.17 -32.65 12.27
CA ALA A 899 18.89 -32.27 11.06
C ALA A 899 20.19 -33.09 10.92
N LYS A 900 20.92 -33.31 12.03
CA LYS A 900 22.12 -34.15 12.07
C LYS A 900 21.82 -35.57 11.56
N LYS A 901 20.72 -36.17 12.03
CA LYS A 901 20.27 -37.49 11.57
C LYS A 901 20.07 -37.52 10.05
N TYR A 902 19.38 -36.54 9.49
CA TYR A 902 19.15 -36.43 8.05
C TYR A 902 20.45 -36.34 7.22
N TYR A 903 21.43 -35.54 7.66
CA TYR A 903 22.69 -35.39 6.94
C TYR A 903 23.56 -36.64 7.04
N LEU A 904 23.59 -37.32 8.20
CA LEU A 904 24.31 -38.58 8.37
C LEU A 904 23.77 -39.68 7.45
N GLU A 905 22.44 -39.78 7.29
CA GLU A 905 21.80 -40.70 6.35
C GLU A 905 22.18 -40.45 4.88
N ARG A 906 22.65 -39.24 4.55
CA ARG A 906 23.11 -38.84 3.20
C ARG A 906 24.64 -38.73 3.09
N GLY A 907 25.39 -39.20 4.07
CA GLY A 907 26.86 -39.20 4.06
C GLY A 907 27.52 -37.82 4.23
N ILE A 908 26.78 -36.81 4.69
CA ILE A 908 27.28 -35.46 4.94
C ILE A 908 27.70 -35.38 6.41
N LYS A 909 28.99 -35.10 6.67
CA LYS A 909 29.60 -35.09 8.00
C LYS A 909 29.97 -33.69 8.48
#